data_AF-A0A9W8NM67-F1
#
_entry.id   AF-A0A9W8NM67-F1
#
_cell.length_a   1.000
_cell.length_b   1.000
_cell.length_c   1.000
_cell.angle_alpha   90.00
_cell.angle_beta   90.00
_cell.angle_gamma   90.00
#
_symmetry.space_group_name_H-M   'P 1'
#
loop_
_entity.id
_entity.type
_entity.pdbx_description
1 polymer ?
#
loop_
_entity_poly.entity_id
_entity_poly.type
_entity_poly.pdbx_seq_one_letter_code
_entity_poly.pdbx_strand_id
1 'polypeptide(L)'
;MAMTRATFLVCACLVAQVTAACDRATLQNVASAYIQAQAKGELAQLSLADNISYAENDSPMDISKGVLSQPITIDFNRSIYDTTQCATFTELTAATSQHPYVIATRILLDETGSKATKIESVVTDSGDWAFNATGHLYWTRQEKWETIPEGQRDTRAVIQAAADAYLNQWGDSKLSVPLGTPCARLEGGAYTGGSNPSANTCRMGAFPQPLKVDKRRYVIDEELGAVDVFNGFPWLDATKPNDSTPSTNFIRVERGLIRHIRDCVTILPAEKDWSTAKGVSSGPTNLAPDWKLASYAKGKGSLAVPEMGSCRYVLKPPELVVKPSVRRNVFRLPKLTSLTYLGQDVVSGGFRMVLMKYGERWRMERGVVHNSLNIKASRTYIPYQDLESKAMLLAFLDNPSQFFGHIRRYTNSISTQMIFGFRTLDIHDPKLEQLFQGFEKWSEIAGSQTAALLDVFPILRHLPDVFLPVKRYAKELHKKEYDLFVGHYLTAKKKMKEGKAKPCICADIVRAQDELKFSDGEAGYLSGSLLEAGSDTSASTLIGFIQALLVFPEVLKLAQEEIDRVCGDRIPSLDDLSDLPYVRGCMKESMRWMPTAILGVPHAATRDDRYLEYHIPKGAGVMLNVWAIQNDPSRHPNPRCFDPSRWMHDSQTSAEAANNADPSKRDHFIFGSGRRLCQGMHIADRNLYLAISRLLWAFEFKRPIDKSTGQEIIPNVEDLTEGLIVCPKPFAANIYPRSSLKAEIIRSEWSKMKGLLDDDLQWKSVPEAFEWQDYGPRGTSSAHVTVTLYDLTLPHSGYIQAKEYVITEEHHCDRAPPTAVEEDEGPELEADKPEKDTRRSSAKLLAIGGYNAVYLVQLREPIVLSQPTGTNNITRFILRLPCEDALLPYQVANDVAFKKYIALKLPHIPVPEVYYFQATDETETSFTVEEYIDCPTLSSKWMSLELSQKDKLAHTLAKIAVDLSEVRFDFIGGIEPSNYSPAPTVEGCKIFKGRHKFHWNNCYSIGPYKSTKDYVVSSYDREIYYYLHAQQDIDKDLFSVVSVEQFVEGLRNKRESLANANIVDEPFVLVHGDFHGRNILVRGDEIAAIIDWDFAGAYPLSESLSWGDIEVVESETEAQFEESSHWGFKIRQLIQQEAKKRNWDQTLIDLMMSDGNPELSNARVEMIPEEF
;
A
#
# COMPACT_ATOMS: atom_id res chain seq x y z
N MET A 1 -17.40 69.67 45.70
CA MET A 1 -17.87 70.90 45.01
C MET A 1 -18.78 70.47 43.86
N ALA A 2 -19.82 71.26 43.53
CA ALA A 2 -20.72 71.19 42.35
C ALA A 2 -21.10 69.77 41.81
N MET A 3 -22.35 69.29 41.89
CA MET A 3 -23.57 69.78 41.22
C MET A 3 -23.39 70.01 39.69
N THR A 4 -24.33 69.64 38.81
CA THR A 4 -25.81 69.76 38.96
C THR A 4 -26.59 68.87 37.96
N ARG A 5 -27.81 68.42 38.36
CA ARG A 5 -28.97 67.99 37.50
C ARG A 5 -28.78 66.71 36.66
N ALA A 6 -29.83 65.96 36.28
CA ALA A 6 -31.29 66.04 36.55
C ALA A 6 -31.81 64.62 36.91
N THR A 7 -32.54 64.42 38.01
CA THR A 7 -34.02 64.46 38.12
C THR A 7 -34.73 63.24 37.49
N PHE A 8 -35.39 62.44 38.33
CA PHE A 8 -36.31 61.36 37.93
C PHE A 8 -37.45 61.87 37.04
N LEU A 9 -37.88 61.05 36.07
CA LEU A 9 -39.21 61.16 35.48
C LEU A 9 -39.77 59.76 35.22
N VAL A 10 -40.79 59.38 35.99
CA VAL A 10 -41.45 58.07 35.88
C VAL A 10 -42.45 58.13 34.73
N CYS A 11 -42.04 57.69 33.54
CA CYS A 11 -42.96 57.41 32.46
C CYS A 11 -43.49 55.98 32.61
N ALA A 12 -44.74 55.86 33.06
CA ALA A 12 -45.48 54.61 33.01
C ALA A 12 -45.91 54.32 31.55
N CYS A 13 -44.98 53.82 30.74
CA CYS A 13 -45.32 53.22 29.46
C CYS A 13 -46.11 51.93 29.73
N LEU A 14 -47.42 51.99 29.50
CA LEU A 14 -48.25 50.81 29.35
C LEU A 14 -47.59 49.88 28.34
N VAL A 15 -47.23 48.67 28.76
CA VAL A 15 -46.84 47.60 27.83
C VAL A 15 -48.11 47.19 27.11
N ALA A 16 -48.36 47.82 25.97
CA ALA A 16 -49.29 47.29 24.99
C ALA A 16 -48.74 45.93 24.55
N GLN A 17 -49.38 44.85 24.98
CA GLN A 17 -49.12 43.53 24.42
C GLN A 17 -49.59 43.55 22.96
N VAL A 18 -48.67 43.87 22.05
CA VAL A 18 -48.88 43.69 20.61
C VAL A 18 -48.75 42.19 20.33
N THR A 19 -49.80 41.45 20.67
CA THR A 19 -49.97 40.05 20.28
C THR A 19 -50.30 40.00 18.80
N ALA A 20 -49.30 39.71 17.98
CA ALA A 20 -49.42 39.44 16.55
C ALA A 20 -48.33 38.44 16.13
N ALA A 21 -48.51 37.85 14.95
CA ALA A 21 -47.73 36.74 14.38
C ALA A 21 -47.99 35.33 14.97
N CYS A 22 -48.51 34.47 14.08
CA CYS A 22 -48.56 33.00 14.08
C CYS A 22 -48.48 32.22 15.40
N ASP A 23 -49.61 31.60 15.76
CA ASP A 23 -49.64 30.50 16.74
C ASP A 23 -48.89 29.23 16.26
N ARG A 24 -48.31 28.50 17.21
CA ARG A 24 -47.48 27.32 16.95
C ARG A 24 -48.25 26.15 16.33
N ALA A 25 -49.53 25.95 16.67
CA ALA A 25 -50.35 24.90 16.05
C ALA A 25 -50.67 25.23 14.58
N THR A 26 -50.82 26.51 14.23
CA THR A 26 -50.94 26.94 12.82
C THR A 26 -49.66 26.64 12.03
N LEU A 27 -48.49 26.93 12.61
CA LEU A 27 -47.19 26.59 12.02
C LEU A 27 -46.98 25.06 11.86
N GLN A 28 -47.41 24.26 12.85
CA GLN A 28 -47.40 22.80 12.78
C GLN A 28 -48.30 22.26 11.66
N ASN A 29 -49.49 22.84 11.47
CA ASN A 29 -50.40 22.49 10.38
C ASN A 29 -49.80 22.82 9.00
N VAL A 30 -49.13 23.98 8.86
CA VAL A 30 -48.44 24.38 7.62
C VAL A 30 -47.31 23.42 7.26
N ALA A 31 -46.44 23.08 8.20
CA ALA A 31 -45.36 22.12 7.96
C ALA A 31 -45.91 20.72 7.61
N SER A 32 -46.96 20.28 8.30
CA SER A 32 -47.64 19.01 8.01
C SER A 32 -48.26 18.98 6.61
N ALA A 33 -48.85 20.10 6.16
CA ALA A 33 -49.39 20.25 4.81
C ALA A 33 -48.28 20.24 3.73
N TYR A 34 -47.13 20.87 4.01
CA TYR A 34 -45.95 20.82 3.14
C TYR A 34 -45.39 19.40 3.00
N ILE A 35 -45.22 18.67 4.10
CA ILE A 35 -44.72 17.28 4.08
C ILE A 35 -45.66 16.38 3.25
N GLN A 36 -46.98 16.54 3.39
CA GLN A 36 -47.95 15.77 2.60
C GLN A 36 -47.95 16.17 1.11
N ALA A 37 -47.83 17.46 0.80
CA ALA A 37 -47.70 17.94 -0.57
C ALA A 37 -46.45 17.36 -1.25
N GLN A 38 -45.29 17.45 -0.58
CA GLN A 38 -44.00 16.95 -1.08
C GLN A 38 -43.97 15.42 -1.25
N ALA A 39 -44.64 14.68 -0.37
CA ALA A 39 -44.75 13.22 -0.50
C ALA A 39 -45.52 12.77 -1.77
N LYS A 40 -46.35 13.65 -2.33
CA LYS A 40 -47.21 13.36 -3.50
C LYS A 40 -46.86 14.14 -4.78
N GLY A 41 -46.10 15.23 -4.67
CA GLY A 41 -45.99 16.23 -5.74
C GLY A 41 -47.25 17.11 -5.89
N GLU A 42 -48.15 17.14 -4.89
CA GLU A 42 -49.47 17.77 -4.99
C GLU A 42 -49.54 19.12 -4.24
N LEU A 43 -49.43 20.23 -4.98
CA LEU A 43 -49.56 21.59 -4.43
C LEU A 43 -50.94 21.89 -3.81
N ALA A 44 -51.97 21.09 -4.12
CA ALA A 44 -53.36 21.31 -3.69
C ALA A 44 -53.57 21.24 -2.16
N GLN A 45 -52.61 20.72 -1.40
CA GLN A 45 -52.66 20.69 0.06
C GLN A 45 -52.09 21.96 0.73
N LEU A 46 -51.42 22.84 -0.02
CA LEU A 46 -50.82 24.07 0.50
C LEU A 46 -51.75 25.29 0.33
N SER A 47 -51.93 26.05 1.41
CA SER A 47 -52.62 27.34 1.35
C SER A 47 -51.64 28.43 0.90
N LEU A 48 -51.63 28.73 -0.40
CA LEU A 48 -50.72 29.69 -1.02
C LEU A 48 -51.33 31.09 -1.14
N ALA A 49 -50.49 32.12 -1.07
CA ALA A 49 -50.82 33.49 -1.46
C ALA A 49 -50.87 33.65 -2.99
N ASP A 50 -51.71 34.57 -3.45
CA ASP A 50 -51.95 34.83 -4.88
C ASP A 50 -50.70 35.43 -5.58
N ASN A 51 -49.70 35.82 -4.80
CA ASN A 51 -48.38 36.30 -5.18
C ASN A 51 -47.22 35.49 -4.56
N ILE A 52 -47.44 34.19 -4.28
CA ILE A 52 -46.43 33.26 -3.76
C ILE A 52 -45.09 33.37 -4.51
N SER A 53 -44.00 33.51 -3.77
CA SER A 53 -42.64 33.42 -4.30
C SER A 53 -42.01 32.07 -3.95
N TYR A 54 -41.45 31.39 -4.96
CA TYR A 54 -40.84 30.07 -4.84
C TYR A 54 -39.41 30.09 -5.38
N ALA A 55 -38.47 29.45 -4.68
CA ALA A 55 -37.08 29.33 -5.10
C ALA A 55 -36.44 28.03 -4.59
N GLU A 56 -35.57 27.45 -5.40
CA GLU A 56 -34.69 26.35 -5.02
C GLU A 56 -33.24 26.78 -5.25
N ASN A 57 -32.36 26.51 -4.29
CA ASN A 57 -30.93 26.78 -4.39
C ASN A 57 -30.67 28.26 -4.78
N ASP A 58 -31.27 29.18 -4.00
CA ASP A 58 -31.40 30.63 -4.21
C ASP A 58 -31.91 31.09 -5.61
N SER A 59 -32.39 30.17 -6.45
CA SER A 59 -32.83 30.42 -7.82
C SER A 59 -34.37 30.51 -7.89
N PRO A 60 -34.96 31.69 -8.16
CA PRO A 60 -36.41 31.84 -8.24
C PRO A 60 -37.01 31.07 -9.42
N MET A 61 -38.07 30.29 -9.17
CA MET A 61 -38.71 29.48 -10.21
C MET A 61 -40.21 29.28 -9.99
N ASP A 62 -40.84 28.67 -10.96
CA ASP A 62 -42.25 28.30 -10.94
C ASP A 62 -42.46 27.08 -10.03
N ILE A 63 -43.31 27.21 -9.00
CA ILE A 63 -43.62 26.17 -8.02
C ILE A 63 -44.16 24.88 -8.65
N SER A 64 -44.72 24.93 -9.86
CA SER A 64 -45.17 23.75 -10.61
C SER A 64 -44.06 22.95 -11.30
N LYS A 65 -42.80 23.41 -11.21
CA LYS A 65 -41.63 22.81 -11.89
C LYS A 65 -40.52 22.36 -10.93
N GLY A 66 -40.59 22.77 -9.67
CA GLY A 66 -39.62 22.43 -8.64
C GLY A 66 -39.77 21.01 -8.10
N VAL A 67 -38.88 20.63 -7.19
CA VAL A 67 -38.92 19.37 -6.43
C VAL A 67 -40.27 19.14 -5.73
N LEU A 68 -40.96 20.21 -5.33
CA LEU A 68 -42.27 20.17 -4.68
C LEU A 68 -43.42 19.69 -5.60
N SER A 69 -43.21 19.67 -6.92
CA SER A 69 -44.15 19.08 -7.89
C SER A 69 -43.89 17.60 -8.19
N GLN A 70 -42.90 16.99 -7.52
CA GLN A 70 -42.49 15.60 -7.72
C GLN A 70 -42.79 14.77 -6.46
N PRO A 71 -43.36 13.55 -6.59
CA PRO A 71 -43.60 12.66 -5.44
C PRO A 71 -42.28 12.09 -4.91
N ILE A 72 -42.02 12.27 -3.62
CA ILE A 72 -40.79 11.80 -2.96
C ILE A 72 -41.13 10.86 -1.80
N THR A 73 -40.38 9.75 -1.70
CA THR A 73 -40.47 8.84 -0.54
C THR A 73 -39.67 9.44 0.62
N ILE A 74 -40.37 10.00 1.62
CA ILE A 74 -39.76 10.67 2.78
C ILE A 74 -39.50 9.64 3.89
N ASP A 75 -38.23 9.27 4.11
CA ASP A 75 -37.81 8.34 5.16
C ASP A 75 -37.65 8.98 6.54
N PHE A 76 -37.44 10.30 6.57
CA PHE A 76 -37.32 11.10 7.78
C PHE A 76 -37.72 12.55 7.50
N ASN A 77 -38.34 13.20 8.49
CA ASN A 77 -38.56 14.64 8.50
C ASN A 77 -38.43 15.21 9.92
N ARG A 78 -38.04 16.49 10.01
CA ARG A 78 -38.05 17.28 11.26
C ARG A 78 -38.41 18.72 10.91
N SER A 79 -39.31 19.34 11.67
CA SER A 79 -39.69 20.75 11.48
C SER A 79 -39.45 21.58 12.75
N ILE A 80 -39.23 22.88 12.57
CA ILE A 80 -39.14 23.88 13.64
C ILE A 80 -40.06 25.07 13.29
N TYR A 81 -40.54 25.78 14.31
CA TYR A 81 -41.60 26.77 14.17
C TYR A 81 -41.25 28.10 14.82
N ASP A 82 -41.12 29.13 13.98
CA ASP A 82 -40.71 30.49 14.36
C ASP A 82 -41.93 31.41 14.43
N THR A 83 -42.52 31.49 15.63
CA THR A 83 -43.68 32.34 15.91
C THR A 83 -43.35 33.83 15.83
N THR A 84 -42.07 34.23 15.92
CA THR A 84 -41.64 35.63 15.81
C THR A 84 -41.64 36.12 14.35
N GLN A 85 -41.26 35.25 13.40
CA GLN A 85 -41.19 35.58 11.98
C GLN A 85 -42.36 35.03 11.15
N CYS A 86 -43.36 34.38 11.77
CA CYS A 86 -44.42 33.67 11.04
C CYS A 86 -43.85 32.64 10.04
N ALA A 87 -42.81 31.90 10.45
CA ALA A 87 -42.06 31.02 9.57
C ALA A 87 -41.97 29.58 10.09
N THR A 88 -41.81 28.64 9.16
CA THR A 88 -41.46 27.24 9.45
C THR A 88 -40.18 26.88 8.71
N PHE A 89 -39.41 25.96 9.27
CA PHE A 89 -38.38 25.22 8.55
C PHE A 89 -38.65 23.73 8.67
N THR A 90 -38.36 22.97 7.62
CA THR A 90 -38.51 21.52 7.55
C THR A 90 -37.32 20.90 6.82
N GLU A 91 -36.63 20.02 7.54
CA GLU A 91 -35.65 19.07 7.05
C GLU A 91 -36.37 17.81 6.57
N LEU A 92 -36.03 17.31 5.37
CA LEU A 92 -36.47 16.05 4.80
C LEU A 92 -35.25 15.20 4.41
N THR A 93 -35.33 13.88 4.61
CA THR A 93 -34.39 12.91 4.00
C THR A 93 -35.18 11.83 3.29
N ALA A 94 -34.78 11.57 2.04
CA ALA A 94 -35.43 10.65 1.12
C ALA A 94 -34.36 9.73 0.52
N ALA A 95 -33.94 8.71 1.26
CA ALA A 95 -32.92 7.76 0.86
C ALA A 95 -33.48 6.57 0.05
N THR A 96 -34.76 6.23 0.24
CA THR A 96 -35.47 5.15 -0.48
C THR A 96 -36.31 5.64 -1.66
N SER A 97 -36.31 6.95 -1.91
CA SER A 97 -36.90 7.57 -3.10
C SER A 97 -36.18 7.13 -4.38
N GLN A 98 -36.90 7.06 -5.51
CA GLN A 98 -36.34 6.67 -6.82
C GLN A 98 -35.15 7.56 -7.22
N HIS A 99 -35.22 8.84 -6.90
CA HIS A 99 -34.10 9.76 -6.88
C HIS A 99 -33.89 10.19 -5.42
N PRO A 100 -32.73 9.89 -4.80
CA PRO A 100 -32.49 10.25 -3.41
C PRO A 100 -32.28 11.74 -3.21
N TYR A 101 -32.79 12.30 -2.11
CA TYR A 101 -32.65 13.72 -1.76
C TYR A 101 -32.38 13.93 -0.27
N VAL A 102 -31.72 15.05 0.04
CA VAL A 102 -31.82 15.75 1.32
C VAL A 102 -32.30 17.16 1.01
N ILE A 103 -33.42 17.57 1.62
CA ILE A 103 -34.10 18.83 1.32
C ILE A 103 -34.29 19.61 2.62
N ALA A 104 -33.92 20.88 2.60
CA ALA A 104 -34.04 21.79 3.72
C ALA A 104 -34.87 22.99 3.26
N THR A 105 -36.15 23.05 3.64
CA THR A 105 -37.13 24.01 3.13
C THR A 105 -37.67 24.90 4.23
N ARG A 106 -37.75 26.20 3.97
CA ARG A 106 -38.52 27.13 4.80
C ARG A 106 -39.75 27.66 4.09
N ILE A 107 -40.73 28.06 4.90
CA ILE A 107 -41.97 28.70 4.46
C ILE A 107 -42.20 29.92 5.34
N LEU A 108 -42.39 31.09 4.72
CA LEU A 108 -42.86 32.31 5.39
C LEU A 108 -44.35 32.48 5.08
N LEU A 109 -45.12 32.85 6.10
CA LEU A 109 -46.55 33.13 5.99
C LEU A 109 -46.83 34.62 5.81
N ASP A 110 -48.10 34.97 5.68
CA ASP A 110 -48.59 36.34 5.79
C ASP A 110 -48.78 36.75 7.26
N GLU A 111 -49.10 38.02 7.52
CA GLU A 111 -49.30 38.56 8.89
C GLU A 111 -50.43 37.86 9.67
N THR A 112 -51.38 37.20 8.98
CA THR A 112 -52.44 36.39 9.62
C THR A 112 -52.04 34.95 9.89
N GLY A 113 -50.91 34.47 9.35
CA GLY A 113 -50.48 33.08 9.42
C GLY A 113 -51.35 32.10 8.63
N SER A 114 -52.15 32.56 7.66
CA SER A 114 -53.13 31.72 6.94
C SER A 114 -52.68 31.30 5.54
N LYS A 115 -51.74 32.02 4.93
CA LYS A 115 -51.23 31.73 3.58
C LYS A 115 -49.70 31.82 3.50
N ALA A 116 -49.08 30.90 2.78
CA ALA A 116 -47.66 30.97 2.43
C ALA A 116 -47.40 32.09 1.41
N THR A 117 -46.52 33.02 1.77
CA THR A 117 -46.08 34.15 0.91
C THR A 117 -44.74 33.88 0.24
N LYS A 118 -43.89 33.05 0.87
CA LYS A 118 -42.62 32.60 0.31
C LYS A 118 -42.28 31.17 0.73
N ILE A 119 -41.76 30.39 -0.21
CA ILE A 119 -41.17 29.06 0.01
C ILE A 119 -39.77 29.07 -0.59
N GLU A 120 -38.77 28.66 0.18
CA GLU A 120 -37.37 28.60 -0.25
C GLU A 120 -36.76 27.27 0.20
N SER A 121 -36.18 26.52 -0.74
CA SER A 121 -35.58 25.20 -0.49
C SER A 121 -34.09 25.19 -0.84
N VAL A 122 -33.29 24.56 0.01
CA VAL A 122 -31.98 24.00 -0.37
C VAL A 122 -32.24 22.52 -0.67
N VAL A 123 -32.07 22.14 -1.94
CA VAL A 123 -32.32 20.80 -2.48
C VAL A 123 -30.96 20.23 -2.88
N THR A 124 -30.52 19.17 -2.20
CA THR A 124 -29.27 18.46 -2.55
C THR A 124 -29.54 17.04 -3.00
N ASP A 125 -28.80 16.58 -4.01
CA ASP A 125 -28.95 15.25 -4.58
C ASP A 125 -27.63 14.61 -5.04
N SER A 126 -27.72 13.54 -5.86
CA SER A 126 -26.61 12.72 -6.37
C SER A 126 -25.62 13.49 -7.27
N GLY A 127 -24.85 14.37 -6.64
CA GLY A 127 -23.78 15.15 -7.22
C GLY A 127 -23.17 16.11 -6.19
N ASP A 128 -23.96 16.60 -5.23
CA ASP A 128 -23.56 17.62 -4.27
C ASP A 128 -22.50 17.18 -3.24
N TRP A 129 -21.88 18.16 -2.58
CA TRP A 129 -20.85 17.94 -1.56
C TRP A 129 -21.30 17.00 -0.44
N ALA A 130 -20.47 15.98 -0.20
CA ALA A 130 -20.66 14.94 0.81
C ALA A 130 -22.03 14.23 0.76
N PHE A 131 -22.76 14.31 -0.35
CA PHE A 131 -24.12 13.79 -0.46
C PHE A 131 -24.19 12.28 -0.28
N ASN A 132 -24.88 11.85 0.77
CA ASN A 132 -25.20 10.46 1.04
C ASN A 132 -26.48 10.41 1.89
N ALA A 133 -27.64 10.45 1.23
CA ALA A 133 -28.95 10.43 1.89
C ALA A 133 -29.12 9.25 2.87
N THR A 134 -28.54 8.07 2.58
CA THR A 134 -28.57 6.90 3.47
C THR A 134 -27.75 7.13 4.75
N GLY A 135 -26.57 7.73 4.62
CA GLY A 135 -25.76 8.16 5.77
C GLY A 135 -26.43 9.27 6.57
N HIS A 136 -27.02 10.26 5.90
CA HIS A 136 -27.78 11.32 6.52
C HIS A 136 -28.97 10.77 7.34
N LEU A 137 -29.71 9.82 6.76
CA LEU A 137 -30.82 9.13 7.42
C LEU A 137 -30.36 8.33 8.65
N TYR A 138 -29.24 7.63 8.53
CA TYR A 138 -28.66 6.81 9.62
C TYR A 138 -28.28 7.66 10.84
N TRP A 139 -27.54 8.76 10.63
CA TRP A 139 -27.09 9.63 11.73
C TRP A 139 -28.24 10.48 12.30
N THR A 140 -29.08 11.07 11.46
CA THR A 140 -30.18 11.93 11.92
C THR A 140 -31.24 11.18 12.75
N ARG A 141 -31.37 9.86 12.58
CA ARG A 141 -32.21 8.98 13.42
C ARG A 141 -31.63 8.64 14.80
N GLN A 142 -30.33 8.85 15.02
CA GLN A 142 -29.67 8.59 16.32
C GLN A 142 -29.71 9.82 17.27
N GLU A 143 -29.89 11.02 16.73
CA GLU A 143 -29.90 12.26 17.52
C GLU A 143 -31.24 12.54 18.21
N LYS A 144 -31.20 12.81 19.51
CA LYS A 144 -32.37 13.14 20.33
C LYS A 144 -32.63 14.65 20.33
N TRP A 145 -33.69 15.07 19.63
CA TRP A 145 -34.14 16.46 19.55
C TRP A 145 -35.46 16.63 20.29
N GLU A 146 -35.40 16.54 21.62
CA GLU A 146 -36.56 16.69 22.50
C GLU A 146 -36.84 18.18 22.79
N THR A 147 -38.09 18.54 23.10
CA THR A 147 -38.47 19.91 23.48
C THR A 147 -37.84 20.30 24.81
N ILE A 148 -37.23 21.47 24.89
CA ILE A 148 -36.56 21.95 26.10
C ILE A 148 -37.63 22.41 27.12
N PRO A 149 -37.54 22.02 28.41
CA PRO A 149 -38.44 22.51 29.46
C PRO A 149 -38.40 24.03 29.59
N GLU A 150 -39.54 24.67 29.84
CA GLU A 150 -39.70 26.14 29.80
C GLU A 150 -38.61 26.92 30.56
N GLY A 151 -38.33 26.54 31.81
CA GLY A 151 -37.28 27.16 32.64
C GLY A 151 -35.82 26.84 32.25
N GLN A 152 -35.59 26.16 31.12
CA GLN A 152 -34.28 25.85 30.56
C GLN A 152 -34.12 26.30 29.09
N ARG A 153 -35.14 26.95 28.50
CA ARG A 153 -35.11 27.45 27.11
C ARG A 153 -34.14 28.62 26.99
N ASP A 154 -33.26 28.56 26.00
CA ASP A 154 -32.47 29.72 25.61
C ASP A 154 -33.35 30.76 24.93
N THR A 155 -33.07 32.05 25.18
CA THR A 155 -33.75 33.12 24.44
C THR A 155 -33.32 33.11 22.97
N ARG A 156 -34.22 33.55 22.08
CA ARG A 156 -33.96 33.75 20.65
C ARG A 156 -32.58 34.35 20.33
N ALA A 157 -32.20 35.39 21.07
CA ALA A 157 -30.94 36.10 20.88
C ALA A 157 -29.71 35.26 21.24
N VAL A 158 -29.82 34.36 22.22
CA VAL A 158 -28.75 33.40 22.59
C VAL A 158 -28.60 32.32 21.52
N ILE A 159 -29.72 31.77 21.05
CA ILE A 159 -29.75 30.75 19.98
C ILE A 159 -29.13 31.33 18.69
N GLN A 160 -29.56 32.54 18.29
CA GLN A 160 -28.98 33.23 17.14
C GLN A 160 -27.50 33.54 17.32
N ALA A 161 -27.08 34.04 18.48
CA ALA A 161 -25.67 34.37 18.74
C ALA A 161 -24.75 33.14 18.69
N ALA A 162 -25.22 31.96 19.09
CA ALA A 162 -24.46 30.72 18.96
C ALA A 162 -24.25 30.34 17.46
N ALA A 163 -25.31 30.39 16.65
CA ALA A 163 -25.21 30.16 15.21
C ALA A 163 -24.34 31.21 14.50
N ASP A 164 -24.48 32.49 14.84
CA ASP A 164 -23.63 33.55 14.28
C ASP A 164 -22.17 33.42 14.71
N ALA A 165 -21.87 32.96 15.92
CA ALA A 165 -20.50 32.63 16.33
C ALA A 165 -19.90 31.52 15.45
N TYR A 166 -20.64 30.43 15.22
CA TYR A 166 -20.21 29.35 14.31
C TYR A 166 -19.97 29.88 12.89
N LEU A 167 -20.94 30.56 12.28
CA LEU A 167 -20.84 31.07 10.91
C LEU A 167 -19.79 32.20 10.76
N ASN A 168 -19.41 32.88 11.83
CA ASN A 168 -18.31 33.84 11.82
C ASN A 168 -16.93 33.17 11.95
N GLN A 169 -16.81 31.98 12.56
CA GLN A 169 -15.52 31.29 12.73
C GLN A 169 -14.88 30.91 11.37
N TRP A 170 -15.69 30.71 10.33
CA TRP A 170 -15.23 30.53 8.94
C TRP A 170 -14.43 31.75 8.42
N GLY A 171 -14.70 32.94 8.95
CA GLY A 171 -14.04 34.20 8.58
C GLY A 171 -12.94 34.63 9.56
N ASP A 172 -12.99 34.21 10.82
CA ASP A 172 -11.89 34.34 11.78
C ASP A 172 -11.85 33.14 12.71
N SER A 173 -10.89 32.24 12.49
CA SER A 173 -10.71 31.01 13.26
C SER A 173 -10.30 31.24 14.72
N LYS A 174 -10.02 32.49 15.12
CA LYS A 174 -9.77 32.88 16.52
C LYS A 174 -11.06 33.13 17.30
N LEU A 175 -12.21 33.21 16.63
CA LEU A 175 -13.50 33.37 17.31
C LEU A 175 -13.85 32.11 18.09
N SER A 176 -14.16 32.29 19.37
CA SER A 176 -14.64 31.22 20.24
C SER A 176 -16.11 30.92 19.93
N VAL A 177 -16.37 29.70 19.47
CA VAL A 177 -17.74 29.19 19.25
C VAL A 177 -18.19 28.46 20.52
N PRO A 178 -19.40 28.71 21.03
CA PRO A 178 -19.89 28.05 22.23
C PRO A 178 -20.29 26.60 21.92
N LEU A 179 -19.32 25.68 21.85
CA LEU A 179 -19.53 24.26 21.57
C LEU A 179 -19.80 23.48 22.87
N GLY A 180 -20.89 22.71 22.88
CA GLY A 180 -21.26 21.80 23.97
C GLY A 180 -20.51 20.48 23.93
N THR A 181 -20.90 19.55 24.81
CA THR A 181 -20.33 18.18 24.84
C THR A 181 -21.46 17.19 25.21
N PRO A 182 -21.83 16.24 24.35
CA PRO A 182 -21.33 16.08 22.98
C PRO A 182 -21.63 17.29 22.06
N CYS A 183 -20.89 17.36 20.97
CA CYS A 183 -21.22 18.17 19.79
C CYS A 183 -20.70 17.47 18.52
N ALA A 184 -21.57 17.22 17.54
CA ALA A 184 -21.19 16.63 16.24
C ALA A 184 -21.81 17.39 15.04
N ARG A 185 -21.17 17.28 13.88
CA ARG A 185 -21.63 17.88 12.60
C ARG A 185 -21.97 16.81 11.57
N LEU A 186 -23.01 17.05 10.77
CA LEU A 186 -23.47 16.19 9.67
C LEU A 186 -23.51 16.99 8.36
N GLU A 187 -22.55 16.77 7.46
CA GLU A 187 -22.47 17.40 6.13
C GLU A 187 -22.94 16.42 5.06
N GLY A 188 -24.15 16.59 4.50
CA GLY A 188 -24.72 15.76 3.42
C GLY A 188 -24.93 14.25 3.70
N GLY A 189 -24.32 13.72 4.78
CA GLY A 189 -24.23 12.31 5.12
C GLY A 189 -22.88 11.90 5.76
N ALA A 190 -21.85 12.75 5.67
CA ALA A 190 -20.61 12.61 6.44
C ALA A 190 -20.78 13.17 7.86
N TYR A 191 -20.46 12.37 8.88
CA TYR A 191 -20.70 12.70 10.29
C TYR A 191 -19.40 12.77 11.10
N THR A 192 -19.17 13.87 11.81
CA THR A 192 -17.93 14.07 12.57
C THR A 192 -17.95 13.40 13.95
N GLY A 193 -19.07 12.89 14.44
CA GLY A 193 -19.18 12.28 15.78
C GLY A 193 -18.47 10.93 15.95
N GLY A 194 -18.21 10.22 14.86
CA GLY A 194 -17.55 8.91 14.88
C GLY A 194 -18.30 7.87 15.73
N SER A 195 -17.54 6.99 16.38
CA SER A 195 -18.04 5.97 17.33
C SER A 195 -18.18 6.46 18.77
N ASN A 196 -17.78 7.70 19.10
CA ASN A 196 -17.79 8.25 20.45
C ASN A 196 -18.92 9.29 20.63
N PRO A 197 -20.12 8.88 21.13
CA PRO A 197 -21.27 9.76 21.29
C PRO A 197 -21.12 10.81 22.40
N SER A 198 -19.96 10.90 23.06
CA SER A 198 -19.64 11.92 24.07
C SER A 198 -18.69 13.01 23.56
N ALA A 199 -18.12 12.87 22.35
CA ALA A 199 -17.07 13.75 21.84
C ALA A 199 -17.59 15.15 21.40
N ASN A 200 -16.67 16.12 21.30
CA ASN A 200 -16.91 17.45 20.75
C ASN A 200 -16.12 17.65 19.45
N THR A 201 -16.73 17.20 18.35
CA THR A 201 -16.16 17.15 16.99
C THR A 201 -16.82 18.16 16.04
N CYS A 202 -17.53 19.15 16.59
CA CYS A 202 -18.03 20.32 15.85
C CYS A 202 -16.93 21.31 15.41
N ARG A 203 -15.67 21.11 15.84
CA ARG A 203 -14.55 22.00 15.49
C ARG A 203 -14.26 21.98 13.99
N MET A 204 -13.77 23.11 13.48
CA MET A 204 -13.34 23.28 12.08
C MET A 204 -11.82 23.29 11.96
N GLY A 205 -11.32 22.69 10.88
CA GLY A 205 -9.94 22.91 10.42
C GLY A 205 -9.76 24.29 9.79
N ALA A 206 -8.53 24.79 9.76
CA ALA A 206 -8.23 26.10 9.16
C ALA A 206 -8.30 26.04 7.62
N PHE A 207 -9.15 26.90 7.02
CA PHE A 207 -9.22 27.07 5.57
C PHE A 207 -8.03 27.88 5.03
N PRO A 208 -7.66 27.73 3.73
CA PRO A 208 -6.53 28.45 3.14
C PRO A 208 -6.70 29.97 3.06
N GLN A 209 -7.94 30.47 3.10
CA GLN A 209 -8.29 31.90 3.13
C GLN A 209 -9.53 32.13 4.01
N PRO A 210 -9.67 33.30 4.66
CA PRO A 210 -10.87 33.67 5.42
C PRO A 210 -12.15 33.66 4.57
N LEU A 211 -13.20 32.97 5.03
CA LEU A 211 -14.49 32.89 4.33
C LEU A 211 -15.59 33.62 5.12
N LYS A 212 -16.15 34.68 4.54
CA LYS A 212 -17.32 35.36 5.12
C LYS A 212 -18.61 34.77 4.56
N VAL A 213 -19.24 33.86 5.33
CA VAL A 213 -20.60 33.35 5.06
C VAL A 213 -21.61 34.51 5.05
N ASP A 214 -22.30 34.71 3.94
CA ASP A 214 -23.21 35.83 3.67
C ASP A 214 -24.66 35.38 3.44
N LYS A 215 -25.52 36.25 2.91
CA LYS A 215 -26.97 36.00 2.66
C LYS A 215 -27.76 35.31 3.81
N ARG A 216 -27.33 35.46 5.08
CA ARG A 216 -27.88 34.76 6.26
C ARG A 216 -29.33 35.14 6.55
N ARG A 217 -30.20 34.12 6.71
CA ARG A 217 -31.66 34.26 6.83
C ARG A 217 -32.17 33.14 7.75
N TYR A 218 -32.62 33.49 8.95
CA TYR A 218 -32.79 32.57 10.08
C TYR A 218 -34.25 32.09 10.21
N VAL A 219 -34.45 30.88 10.73
CA VAL A 219 -35.71 30.39 11.34
C VAL A 219 -35.35 29.85 12.73
N ILE A 220 -35.97 30.37 13.79
CA ILE A 220 -35.59 30.06 15.18
C ILE A 220 -36.80 29.55 15.97
N ASP A 221 -36.61 28.48 16.73
CA ASP A 221 -37.60 27.85 17.61
C ASP A 221 -37.05 27.73 19.03
N GLU A 222 -37.54 28.58 19.94
CA GLU A 222 -37.08 28.65 21.33
C GLU A 222 -37.54 27.45 22.19
N GLU A 223 -38.55 26.68 21.75
CA GLU A 223 -39.00 25.46 22.44
C GLU A 223 -38.16 24.24 22.06
N LEU A 224 -37.69 24.17 20.81
CA LEU A 224 -36.73 23.15 20.37
C LEU A 224 -35.26 23.59 20.55
N GLY A 225 -35.01 24.81 21.05
CA GLY A 225 -33.65 25.37 21.17
C GLY A 225 -32.89 25.34 19.84
N ALA A 226 -33.59 25.58 18.73
CA ALA A 226 -33.09 25.26 17.40
C ALA A 226 -33.09 26.49 16.49
N VAL A 227 -32.11 26.54 15.59
CA VAL A 227 -32.03 27.56 14.54
C VAL A 227 -31.55 26.95 13.24
N ASP A 228 -32.29 27.20 12.17
CA ASP A 228 -31.84 27.01 10.80
C ASP A 228 -31.38 28.34 10.21
N VAL A 229 -30.28 28.34 9.45
CA VAL A 229 -29.72 29.53 8.81
C VAL A 229 -29.41 29.28 7.35
N PHE A 230 -30.39 29.54 6.46
CA PHE A 230 -30.12 29.65 5.03
C PHE A 230 -29.09 30.75 4.80
N ASN A 231 -28.07 30.47 4.00
CA ASN A 231 -26.96 31.39 3.78
C ASN A 231 -26.24 31.13 2.45
N GLY A 232 -25.23 31.96 2.18
CA GLY A 232 -24.35 31.82 1.05
C GLY A 232 -22.90 31.53 1.47
N PHE A 233 -22.30 30.49 0.89
CA PHE A 233 -20.86 30.25 0.94
C PHE A 233 -20.21 30.76 -0.36
N PRO A 234 -19.57 31.95 -0.36
CA PRO A 234 -18.95 32.50 -1.58
C PRO A 234 -17.72 31.69 -2.01
N TRP A 235 -17.45 31.68 -3.32
CA TRP A 235 -16.31 30.97 -3.95
C TRP A 235 -16.28 29.42 -3.79
N LEU A 236 -17.25 28.82 -3.09
CA LEU A 236 -17.27 27.37 -2.80
C LEU A 236 -17.64 26.54 -4.04
N ASP A 237 -18.64 26.99 -4.81
CA ASP A 237 -18.99 26.49 -6.13
C ASP A 237 -18.15 27.20 -7.22
N ALA A 238 -17.18 26.48 -7.78
CA ALA A 238 -16.29 27.00 -8.83
C ALA A 238 -17.01 27.31 -10.16
N THR A 239 -18.25 26.87 -10.35
CA THR A 239 -19.10 27.25 -11.50
C THR A 239 -19.78 28.61 -11.30
N LYS A 240 -19.85 29.10 -10.06
CA LYS A 240 -20.46 30.39 -9.66
C LYS A 240 -19.44 31.34 -9.01
N PRO A 241 -18.31 31.67 -9.66
CA PRO A 241 -17.20 32.42 -9.03
C PRO A 241 -17.51 33.86 -8.59
N ASN A 242 -18.70 34.39 -8.89
CA ASN A 242 -19.16 35.73 -8.52
C ASN A 242 -20.44 35.72 -7.66
N ASP A 243 -20.92 34.55 -7.23
CA ASP A 243 -22.13 34.41 -6.39
C ASP A 243 -21.88 33.41 -5.26
N SER A 244 -22.70 33.48 -4.21
CA SER A 244 -22.56 32.60 -3.05
C SER A 244 -23.36 31.32 -3.23
N THR A 245 -22.68 30.19 -3.00
CA THR A 245 -23.26 28.84 -3.04
C THR A 245 -24.40 28.72 -2.03
N PRO A 246 -25.61 28.33 -2.47
CA PRO A 246 -26.74 28.09 -1.57
C PRO A 246 -26.41 27.03 -0.53
N SER A 247 -26.75 27.32 0.72
CA SER A 247 -26.50 26.46 1.86
C SER A 247 -27.54 26.68 2.94
N THR A 248 -27.71 25.70 3.83
CA THR A 248 -28.20 25.97 5.18
C THR A 248 -27.38 25.24 6.23
N ASN A 249 -27.30 25.85 7.41
CA ASN A 249 -26.72 25.27 8.62
C ASN A 249 -27.84 25.20 9.69
N PHE A 250 -28.27 23.98 10.02
CA PHE A 250 -29.32 23.70 11.01
C PHE A 250 -28.72 23.23 12.33
N ILE A 251 -28.96 23.99 13.40
CA ILE A 251 -28.17 23.96 14.63
C ILE A 251 -29.08 23.79 15.86
N ARG A 252 -28.73 22.83 16.74
CA ARG A 252 -29.32 22.69 18.09
C ARG A 252 -28.44 23.40 19.12
N VAL A 253 -29.06 24.22 19.96
CA VAL A 253 -28.44 24.99 21.04
C VAL A 253 -29.12 24.62 22.37
N GLU A 254 -28.33 24.37 23.41
CA GLU A 254 -28.81 24.09 24.77
C GLU A 254 -27.95 24.82 25.80
N ARG A 255 -28.57 25.67 26.62
CA ARG A 255 -27.90 26.51 27.63
C ARG A 255 -26.81 27.40 27.00
N GLY A 256 -27.08 27.89 25.79
CA GLY A 256 -26.18 28.68 24.96
C GLY A 256 -25.09 27.89 24.24
N LEU A 257 -25.04 26.56 24.36
CA LEU A 257 -24.02 25.70 23.77
C LEU A 257 -24.56 24.89 22.59
N ILE A 258 -23.84 24.87 21.47
CA ILE A 258 -24.18 24.08 20.28
C ILE A 258 -24.01 22.58 20.57
N ARG A 259 -24.96 21.76 20.12
CA ARG A 259 -25.04 20.31 20.37
C ARG A 259 -25.00 19.48 19.09
N HIS A 260 -25.62 19.99 18.03
CA HIS A 260 -25.67 19.36 16.72
C HIS A 260 -25.65 20.45 15.66
N ILE A 261 -25.00 20.16 14.53
CA ILE A 261 -24.92 21.02 13.35
C ILE A 261 -25.21 20.13 12.13
N ARG A 262 -26.12 20.53 11.23
CA ARG A 262 -26.32 19.88 9.93
C ARG A 262 -26.11 20.88 8.81
N ASP A 263 -25.39 20.46 7.79
CA ASP A 263 -25.01 21.31 6.67
C ASP A 263 -25.50 20.66 5.37
N CYS A 264 -26.39 21.36 4.65
CA CYS A 264 -26.80 21.02 3.30
C CYS A 264 -26.27 22.10 2.36
N VAL A 265 -25.35 21.75 1.44
CA VAL A 265 -24.62 22.72 0.61
C VAL A 265 -24.66 22.29 -0.85
N THR A 266 -25.17 23.14 -1.74
CA THR A 266 -25.39 22.78 -3.15
C THR A 266 -24.13 23.04 -3.98
N ILE A 267 -23.01 22.42 -3.58
CA ILE A 267 -21.78 22.45 -4.36
C ILE A 267 -21.87 21.33 -5.39
N LEU A 268 -22.24 21.68 -6.63
CA LEU A 268 -21.87 20.83 -7.77
C LEU A 268 -20.33 20.81 -7.84
N PRO A 269 -19.65 19.66 -7.60
CA PRO A 269 -18.22 19.58 -7.76
C PRO A 269 -17.93 19.79 -9.24
N ALA A 270 -17.30 20.92 -9.57
CA ALA A 270 -17.14 21.32 -10.96
C ALA A 270 -16.43 20.22 -11.76
N GLU A 271 -17.21 19.49 -12.57
CA GLU A 271 -16.67 18.79 -13.72
C GLU A 271 -16.00 19.84 -14.60
N LYS A 272 -14.68 19.90 -14.50
CA LYS A 272 -13.85 20.66 -15.43
C LYS A 272 -13.88 19.96 -16.78
N ASP A 273 -15.01 20.03 -17.47
CA ASP A 273 -15.01 19.88 -18.92
C ASP A 273 -14.03 20.90 -19.47
N TRP A 274 -12.95 20.38 -20.04
CA TRP A 274 -11.80 21.16 -20.49
C TRP A 274 -12.14 22.04 -21.71
N SER A 275 -13.33 21.86 -22.31
CA SER A 275 -13.80 22.59 -23.50
C SER A 275 -13.86 24.13 -23.37
N THR A 276 -13.91 24.68 -22.15
CA THR A 276 -14.13 26.11 -21.90
C THR A 276 -12.94 26.89 -21.33
N ALA A 277 -11.81 26.23 -21.04
CA ALA A 277 -10.68 26.76 -20.26
C ALA A 277 -9.77 27.79 -20.98
N LYS A 278 -10.34 28.84 -21.59
CA LYS A 278 -9.60 29.89 -22.31
C LYS A 278 -8.73 30.75 -21.37
N GLY A 279 -7.41 30.52 -21.34
CA GLY A 279 -6.52 31.35 -20.52
C GLY A 279 -5.03 31.04 -20.58
N VAL A 280 -4.36 31.27 -21.71
CA VAL A 280 -2.89 31.19 -21.82
C VAL A 280 -2.28 32.56 -22.06
N SER A 281 -1.52 33.07 -21.08
CA SER A 281 -0.49 34.08 -21.31
C SER A 281 0.74 33.43 -21.96
N SER A 282 1.33 34.10 -22.94
CA SER A 282 2.31 33.53 -23.86
C SER A 282 3.60 33.07 -23.18
N GLY A 283 3.78 31.74 -23.06
CA GLY A 283 5.09 31.09 -22.92
C GLY A 283 5.83 31.00 -24.26
N PRO A 284 7.10 30.58 -24.28
CA PRO A 284 7.91 30.58 -25.50
C PRO A 284 7.34 29.64 -26.56
N THR A 285 7.17 30.15 -27.78
CA THR A 285 6.50 29.49 -28.91
C THR A 285 7.29 28.34 -29.56
N ASN A 286 8.39 27.91 -28.93
CA ASN A 286 9.15 26.73 -29.33
C ASN A 286 8.99 25.65 -28.27
N LEU A 287 8.30 24.55 -28.61
CA LEU A 287 8.18 23.36 -27.77
C LEU A 287 9.58 22.79 -27.51
N ALA A 288 10.09 23.01 -26.30
CA ALA A 288 11.44 22.65 -25.90
C ALA A 288 11.57 21.14 -25.59
N PRO A 289 12.76 20.53 -25.70
CA PRO A 289 12.99 19.11 -25.40
C PRO A 289 12.53 18.69 -23.99
N ASP A 290 12.28 17.40 -23.79
CA ASP A 290 11.50 16.88 -22.65
C ASP A 290 12.03 17.27 -21.26
N TRP A 291 13.35 17.45 -21.09
CA TRP A 291 13.93 17.94 -19.84
C TRP A 291 13.65 19.43 -19.56
N LYS A 292 13.48 20.25 -20.61
CA LYS A 292 13.00 21.63 -20.50
C LYS A 292 11.50 21.68 -20.21
N LEU A 293 10.71 20.74 -20.75
CA LEU A 293 9.31 20.56 -20.34
C LEU A 293 9.20 20.12 -18.86
N ALA A 294 10.02 19.18 -18.42
CA ALA A 294 10.07 18.70 -17.03
C ALA A 294 10.38 19.81 -16.04
N SER A 295 11.25 20.76 -16.41
CA SER A 295 11.60 21.94 -15.60
C SER A 295 10.63 23.11 -15.75
N TYR A 296 9.88 23.24 -16.85
CA TYR A 296 8.87 24.28 -17.06
C TYR A 296 7.71 24.20 -16.03
N ALA A 297 7.42 23.00 -15.53
CA ALA A 297 6.45 22.77 -14.46
C ALA A 297 6.81 23.43 -13.10
N LYS A 298 8.01 24.02 -12.96
CA LYS A 298 8.45 24.69 -11.72
C LYS A 298 7.62 25.94 -11.38
N GLY A 299 7.02 26.61 -12.36
CA GLY A 299 6.28 27.88 -12.19
C GLY A 299 4.74 27.81 -12.18
N LYS A 300 4.14 26.61 -12.26
CA LYS A 300 2.67 26.42 -12.15
C LYS A 300 2.34 25.28 -11.16
N GLY A 301 1.05 25.12 -10.84
CA GLY A 301 0.55 24.27 -9.74
C GLY A 301 0.71 22.75 -9.94
N SER A 302 0.05 21.97 -9.08
CA SER A 302 0.16 20.50 -8.94
C SER A 302 -0.25 19.67 -10.18
N LEU A 303 -0.85 20.30 -11.19
CA LEU A 303 -1.21 19.69 -12.46
C LEU A 303 -0.87 20.65 -13.61
N ALA A 304 -0.25 20.13 -14.67
CA ALA A 304 0.04 20.89 -15.89
C ALA A 304 -0.51 20.18 -17.14
N VAL A 305 -1.22 20.94 -17.98
CA VAL A 305 -1.81 20.48 -19.25
C VAL A 305 -1.33 21.42 -20.37
N PRO A 306 -0.59 20.92 -21.37
CA PRO A 306 -0.34 21.67 -22.61
C PRO A 306 -1.61 21.72 -23.46
N GLU A 307 -2.07 22.92 -23.81
CA GLU A 307 -3.30 23.12 -24.59
C GLU A 307 -3.04 22.86 -26.10
N MET A 308 -2.99 21.59 -26.50
CA MET A 308 -2.88 21.23 -27.92
C MET A 308 -3.56 19.90 -28.25
N GLY A 309 -4.87 19.85 -28.02
CA GLY A 309 -5.73 18.68 -28.31
C GLY A 309 -5.67 17.56 -27.26
N SER A 310 -6.57 16.59 -27.44
CA SER A 310 -6.77 15.33 -26.68
C SER A 310 -5.72 14.94 -25.63
N CYS A 311 -5.86 15.48 -24.41
CA CYS A 311 -5.39 14.89 -23.14
C CYS A 311 -3.93 14.40 -23.04
N ARG A 312 -3.00 15.28 -22.65
CA ARG A 312 -1.77 14.91 -21.92
C ARG A 312 -1.72 15.64 -20.55
N TYR A 313 -1.86 14.86 -19.48
CA TYR A 313 -1.84 15.33 -18.09
C TYR A 313 -0.46 15.03 -17.46
N VAL A 314 0.26 16.09 -17.07
CA VAL A 314 1.53 15.96 -16.32
C VAL A 314 1.23 16.14 -14.84
N LEU A 315 1.29 15.03 -14.09
CA LEU A 315 1.12 15.02 -12.64
C LEU A 315 2.38 15.61 -11.98
N LYS A 316 2.20 16.60 -11.09
CA LYS A 316 3.26 17.17 -10.25
C LYS A 316 2.94 16.86 -8.77
N PRO A 317 3.92 16.53 -7.91
CA PRO A 317 3.66 15.63 -6.78
C PRO A 317 3.87 16.20 -5.36
N PRO A 318 3.93 17.52 -5.08
CA PRO A 318 4.20 17.99 -3.70
C PRO A 318 3.12 17.54 -2.70
N GLU A 319 1.89 17.31 -3.15
CA GLU A 319 0.78 16.82 -2.30
C GLU A 319 0.78 15.30 -2.10
N LEU A 320 1.46 14.53 -2.96
CA LEU A 320 1.57 13.06 -2.87
C LEU A 320 2.40 12.60 -1.67
N VAL A 321 3.32 13.43 -1.18
CA VAL A 321 4.15 13.15 0.00
C VAL A 321 3.40 13.53 1.29
N VAL A 322 2.57 14.58 1.24
CA VAL A 322 2.09 15.31 2.42
C VAL A 322 0.73 14.83 2.95
N LYS A 323 -0.15 14.25 2.12
CA LYS A 323 -1.50 13.81 2.56
C LYS A 323 -1.67 12.27 2.54
N PRO A 324 -1.97 11.60 3.67
CA PRO A 324 -2.15 10.14 3.72
C PRO A 324 -3.20 9.59 2.75
N SER A 325 -4.33 10.29 2.59
CA SER A 325 -5.41 9.93 1.65
C SER A 325 -4.97 9.93 0.17
N VAL A 326 -3.93 10.70 -0.17
CA VAL A 326 -3.42 10.82 -1.55
C VAL A 326 -2.41 9.71 -1.87
N ARG A 327 -1.64 9.25 -0.86
CA ARG A 327 -0.61 8.19 -1.02
C ARG A 327 -1.19 6.90 -1.61
N ARG A 328 -2.46 6.57 -1.34
CA ARG A 328 -3.12 5.34 -1.83
C ARG A 328 -3.54 5.38 -3.31
N ASN A 329 -3.80 6.54 -3.92
CA ASN A 329 -4.58 6.58 -5.17
C ASN A 329 -3.76 6.65 -6.48
N VAL A 330 -2.68 7.45 -6.58
CA VAL A 330 -1.91 7.56 -7.85
C VAL A 330 -1.22 6.25 -8.21
N PHE A 331 -0.60 5.61 -7.24
CA PHE A 331 0.07 4.32 -7.42
C PHE A 331 -0.91 3.16 -7.60
N ARG A 332 -2.21 3.40 -7.36
CA ARG A 332 -3.33 2.48 -7.65
C ARG A 332 -4.05 2.76 -8.97
N LEU A 333 -3.64 3.70 -9.83
CA LEU A 333 -4.22 3.85 -11.19
C LEU A 333 -4.11 2.51 -11.97
N PRO A 334 -5.14 1.65 -11.98
CA PRO A 334 -4.90 0.21 -12.01
C PRO A 334 -4.89 -0.36 -13.43
N LYS A 335 -5.24 0.49 -14.39
CA LYS A 335 -5.73 0.16 -15.73
C LYS A 335 -5.16 1.21 -16.69
N LEU A 336 -3.83 1.18 -16.89
CA LEU A 336 -3.06 2.13 -17.69
C LEU A 336 -2.42 1.46 -18.93
N THR A 337 -2.66 2.05 -20.10
CA THR A 337 -2.11 1.65 -21.42
C THR A 337 -1.05 2.64 -21.93
N SER A 338 -0.19 2.28 -22.88
CA SER A 338 0.58 3.28 -23.64
C SER A 338 -0.28 3.95 -24.73
N LEU A 339 0.13 5.15 -25.16
CA LEU A 339 -0.51 5.97 -26.22
C LEU A 339 0.28 6.07 -27.53
N THR A 340 1.56 5.71 -27.53
CA THR A 340 2.58 6.10 -28.52
C THR A 340 2.47 5.38 -29.87
N TYR A 341 1.75 5.97 -30.82
CA TYR A 341 1.49 5.36 -32.14
C TYR A 341 2.77 5.11 -32.94
N LEU A 342 3.67 6.11 -33.07
CA LEU A 342 4.89 5.90 -33.86
C LEU A 342 5.83 4.88 -33.19
N GLY A 343 6.04 4.99 -31.87
CA GLY A 343 6.95 4.11 -31.15
C GLY A 343 6.49 2.65 -31.09
N GLN A 344 5.19 2.41 -30.81
CA GLN A 344 4.65 1.06 -30.72
C GLN A 344 4.21 0.51 -32.07
N ASP A 345 3.25 1.16 -32.72
CA ASP A 345 2.52 0.59 -33.86
C ASP A 345 3.32 0.69 -35.18
N VAL A 346 4.30 1.61 -35.28
CA VAL A 346 5.08 1.83 -36.53
C VAL A 346 6.54 1.38 -36.42
N VAL A 347 7.34 1.85 -35.46
CA VAL A 347 8.76 1.41 -35.32
C VAL A 347 8.84 -0.04 -34.83
N SER A 348 7.98 -0.42 -33.90
CA SER A 348 8.02 -1.76 -33.30
C SER A 348 6.92 -2.70 -33.78
N GLY A 349 6.17 -2.34 -34.83
CA GLY A 349 5.15 -3.19 -35.46
C GLY A 349 4.04 -3.70 -34.54
N GLY A 350 3.83 -3.04 -33.38
CA GLY A 350 2.93 -3.49 -32.31
C GLY A 350 3.55 -4.50 -31.33
N PHE A 351 4.82 -4.90 -31.50
CA PHE A 351 5.42 -6.03 -30.80
C PHE A 351 6.16 -5.73 -29.49
N ARG A 352 6.58 -4.48 -29.26
CA ARG A 352 7.45 -4.11 -28.13
C ARG A 352 6.68 -4.06 -26.80
N MET A 353 7.15 -4.76 -25.76
CA MET A 353 6.41 -4.91 -24.49
C MET A 353 6.23 -3.60 -23.72
N VAL A 354 7.23 -2.71 -23.69
CA VAL A 354 7.20 -1.50 -22.82
C VAL A 354 6.12 -0.49 -23.22
N LEU A 355 5.92 -0.28 -24.53
CA LEU A 355 4.84 0.57 -25.08
C LEU A 355 3.60 -0.26 -25.48
N MET A 356 3.49 -1.54 -25.11
CA MET A 356 2.30 -2.35 -25.42
C MET A 356 1.10 -1.95 -24.56
N LYS A 357 -0.09 -2.02 -25.16
CA LYS A 357 -1.36 -1.77 -24.50
C LYS A 357 -1.66 -2.85 -23.45
N TYR A 358 -2.31 -2.47 -22.34
CA TYR A 358 -2.65 -3.44 -21.29
C TYR A 358 -3.74 -4.40 -21.81
N GLY A 359 -3.50 -5.71 -21.71
CA GLY A 359 -4.36 -6.75 -22.25
C GLY A 359 -3.76 -8.14 -22.03
N GLU A 360 -4.41 -9.18 -22.57
CA GLU A 360 -3.97 -10.58 -22.43
C GLU A 360 -2.54 -10.81 -22.91
N ARG A 361 -2.21 -10.33 -24.11
CA ARG A 361 -0.87 -10.47 -24.68
C ARG A 361 0.23 -9.84 -23.81
N TRP A 362 0.01 -8.62 -23.31
CA TRP A 362 0.96 -7.98 -22.39
C TRP A 362 1.06 -8.72 -21.05
N ARG A 363 -0.05 -9.28 -20.53
CA ARG A 363 -0.02 -10.15 -19.33
C ARG A 363 0.78 -11.43 -19.57
N MET A 364 0.64 -12.04 -20.74
CA MET A 364 1.39 -13.23 -21.16
C MET A 364 2.89 -12.92 -21.30
N GLU A 365 3.25 -11.89 -22.08
CA GLU A 365 4.64 -11.45 -22.28
C GLU A 365 5.31 -11.09 -20.95
N ARG A 366 4.63 -10.33 -20.08
CA ARG A 366 5.14 -9.99 -18.75
C ARG A 366 5.25 -11.21 -17.83
N GLY A 367 4.35 -12.19 -17.92
CA GLY A 367 4.43 -13.43 -17.15
C GLY A 367 5.66 -14.27 -17.51
N VAL A 368 5.94 -14.44 -18.80
CA VAL A 368 7.16 -15.11 -19.28
C VAL A 368 8.41 -14.37 -18.77
N VAL A 369 8.44 -13.03 -18.90
CA VAL A 369 9.56 -12.20 -18.41
C VAL A 369 9.72 -12.28 -16.88
N HIS A 370 8.62 -12.30 -16.13
CA HIS A 370 8.65 -12.38 -14.67
C HIS A 370 9.30 -13.67 -14.18
N ASN A 371 9.00 -14.80 -14.82
CA ASN A 371 9.56 -16.10 -14.48
C ASN A 371 11.09 -16.16 -14.66
N SER A 372 11.65 -15.41 -15.61
CA SER A 372 13.10 -15.31 -15.82
C SER A 372 13.79 -14.17 -15.05
N LEU A 373 13.08 -13.11 -14.62
CA LEU A 373 13.70 -11.92 -14.01
C LEU A 373 13.36 -11.67 -12.52
N ASN A 374 12.50 -12.47 -11.89
CA ASN A 374 12.22 -12.39 -10.45
C ASN A 374 13.48 -12.54 -9.59
N ILE A 375 13.40 -12.16 -8.31
CA ILE A 375 14.55 -12.13 -7.38
C ILE A 375 15.35 -13.46 -7.36
N LYS A 376 14.69 -14.62 -7.40
CA LYS A 376 15.35 -15.93 -7.39
C LYS A 376 16.05 -16.22 -8.71
N ALA A 377 15.36 -16.03 -9.84
CA ALA A 377 15.97 -16.23 -11.17
C ALA A 377 17.14 -15.26 -11.40
N SER A 378 17.01 -14.00 -10.95
CA SER A 378 18.02 -12.96 -11.12
C SER A 378 19.40 -13.30 -10.51
N ARG A 379 19.44 -14.07 -9.39
CA ARG A 379 20.69 -14.53 -8.77
C ARG A 379 21.52 -15.42 -9.71
N THR A 380 20.88 -16.16 -10.63
CA THR A 380 21.59 -17.06 -11.57
C THR A 380 22.49 -16.32 -12.58
N TYR A 381 22.32 -15.00 -12.72
CA TYR A 381 23.07 -14.19 -13.67
C TYR A 381 24.31 -13.50 -13.06
N ILE A 382 24.52 -13.60 -11.74
CA ILE A 382 25.66 -12.99 -11.03
C ILE A 382 27.03 -13.35 -11.65
N PRO A 383 27.31 -14.60 -12.09
CA PRO A 383 28.59 -14.93 -12.74
C PRO A 383 28.88 -14.12 -14.02
N TYR A 384 27.84 -13.72 -14.76
CA TYR A 384 27.99 -12.86 -15.93
C TYR A 384 28.34 -11.42 -15.53
N GLN A 385 27.78 -10.94 -14.41
CA GLN A 385 28.04 -9.59 -13.87
C GLN A 385 29.47 -9.48 -13.30
N ASP A 386 29.97 -10.51 -12.60
CA ASP A 386 31.36 -10.56 -12.11
C ASP A 386 32.37 -10.57 -13.27
N LEU A 387 32.19 -11.46 -14.24
CA LEU A 387 33.12 -11.61 -15.35
C LEU A 387 33.18 -10.36 -16.24
N GLU A 388 32.03 -9.77 -16.58
CA GLU A 388 32.00 -8.60 -17.45
C GLU A 388 32.49 -7.32 -16.76
N SER A 389 32.30 -7.18 -15.45
CA SER A 389 32.84 -6.03 -14.71
C SER A 389 34.36 -6.13 -14.57
N LYS A 390 34.91 -7.34 -14.36
CA LYS A 390 36.36 -7.60 -14.47
C LYS A 390 36.90 -7.29 -15.88
N ALA A 391 36.15 -7.65 -16.93
CA ALA A 391 36.48 -7.25 -18.31
C ALA A 391 36.40 -5.72 -18.53
N MET A 392 35.47 -5.02 -17.88
CA MET A 392 35.37 -3.56 -17.91
C MET A 392 36.58 -2.90 -17.24
N LEU A 393 37.01 -3.36 -16.07
CA LEU A 393 38.21 -2.84 -15.41
C LEU A 393 39.46 -2.99 -16.30
N LEU A 394 39.65 -4.14 -16.94
CA LEU A 394 40.76 -4.33 -17.87
C LEU A 394 40.69 -3.37 -19.07
N ALA A 395 39.51 -3.21 -19.67
CA ALA A 395 39.33 -2.30 -20.80
C ALA A 395 39.61 -0.83 -20.43
N PHE A 396 39.25 -0.41 -19.21
CA PHE A 396 39.60 0.91 -18.65
C PHE A 396 41.11 1.05 -18.36
N LEU A 397 41.82 -0.01 -17.96
CA LEU A 397 43.28 0.02 -17.83
C LEU A 397 43.98 0.21 -19.17
N ASP A 398 43.53 -0.52 -20.19
CA ASP A 398 44.23 -0.59 -21.48
C ASP A 398 43.87 0.59 -22.41
N ASN A 399 42.62 1.06 -22.40
CA ASN A 399 42.15 2.16 -23.25
C ASN A 399 41.18 3.10 -22.50
N PRO A 400 41.63 3.84 -21.46
CA PRO A 400 40.76 4.66 -20.59
C PRO A 400 39.94 5.73 -21.33
N SER A 401 40.46 6.27 -22.44
CA SER A 401 39.76 7.28 -23.25
C SER A 401 38.48 6.78 -23.92
N GLN A 402 38.29 5.47 -24.04
CA GLN A 402 37.11 4.84 -24.66
C GLN A 402 36.06 4.38 -23.64
N PHE A 403 36.07 4.91 -22.40
CA PHE A 403 35.20 4.48 -21.30
C PHE A 403 33.69 4.41 -21.65
N PHE A 404 33.17 5.32 -22.49
CA PHE A 404 31.81 5.26 -23.04
C PHE A 404 31.53 3.93 -23.77
N GLY A 405 32.43 3.51 -24.65
CA GLY A 405 32.35 2.24 -25.37
C GLY A 405 32.50 1.04 -24.43
N HIS A 406 33.41 1.11 -23.46
CA HIS A 406 33.63 0.04 -22.49
C HIS A 406 32.42 -0.21 -21.59
N ILE A 407 31.71 0.84 -21.17
CA ILE A 407 30.45 0.74 -20.41
C ILE A 407 29.32 0.18 -21.28
N ARG A 408 29.20 0.65 -22.54
CA ARG A 408 28.21 0.13 -23.48
C ARG A 408 28.44 -1.36 -23.80
N ARG A 409 29.69 -1.81 -23.95
CA ARG A 409 30.05 -3.24 -24.10
C ARG A 409 29.83 -4.04 -22.82
N TYR A 410 30.19 -3.50 -21.65
CA TYR A 410 29.97 -4.13 -20.35
C TYR A 410 28.51 -4.54 -20.15
N THR A 411 27.61 -3.56 -20.20
CA THR A 411 26.17 -3.77 -20.01
C THR A 411 25.57 -4.64 -21.12
N ASN A 412 25.97 -4.41 -22.38
CA ASN A 412 25.47 -5.21 -23.49
C ASN A 412 25.92 -6.67 -23.46
N SER A 413 27.16 -6.96 -23.05
CA SER A 413 27.63 -8.34 -22.94
C SER A 413 26.95 -9.10 -21.80
N ILE A 414 26.57 -8.43 -20.70
CA ILE A 414 25.70 -9.02 -19.67
C ILE A 414 24.34 -9.38 -20.28
N SER A 415 23.68 -8.43 -20.96
CA SER A 415 22.40 -8.66 -21.62
C SER A 415 22.46 -9.80 -22.65
N THR A 416 23.47 -9.84 -23.52
CA THR A 416 23.59 -10.88 -24.57
C THR A 416 23.89 -12.26 -24.01
N GLN A 417 24.64 -12.36 -22.91
CA GLN A 417 24.83 -13.63 -22.19
C GLN A 417 23.52 -14.13 -21.59
N MET A 418 22.86 -13.30 -20.78
CA MET A 418 21.62 -13.65 -20.10
C MET A 418 20.52 -14.06 -21.07
N ILE A 419 20.36 -13.31 -22.17
CA ILE A 419 19.22 -13.47 -23.06
C ILE A 419 19.49 -14.49 -24.17
N PHE A 420 20.69 -14.51 -24.75
CA PHE A 420 20.99 -15.32 -25.95
C PHE A 420 22.19 -16.28 -25.80
N GLY A 421 22.84 -16.33 -24.63
CA GLY A 421 23.92 -17.28 -24.34
C GLY A 421 25.24 -17.02 -25.07
N PHE A 422 25.56 -15.75 -25.40
CA PHE A 422 26.84 -15.35 -25.99
C PHE A 422 27.34 -14.00 -25.45
N ARG A 423 28.66 -13.78 -25.44
CA ARG A 423 29.33 -12.55 -25.00
C ARG A 423 29.57 -11.60 -26.18
N THR A 424 29.42 -10.30 -25.94
CA THR A 424 29.84 -9.24 -26.88
C THR A 424 31.23 -8.74 -26.46
N LEU A 425 32.21 -8.90 -27.33
CA LEU A 425 33.63 -8.72 -26.98
C LEU A 425 34.17 -7.33 -27.36
N ASP A 426 33.75 -6.81 -28.51
CA ASP A 426 34.23 -5.55 -29.07
C ASP A 426 33.29 -4.38 -28.71
N ILE A 427 33.85 -3.18 -28.57
CA ILE A 427 33.11 -1.92 -28.47
C ILE A 427 32.60 -1.44 -29.84
N HIS A 428 33.18 -1.96 -30.92
CA HIS A 428 32.80 -1.72 -32.32
C HIS A 428 32.06 -2.90 -32.97
N ASP A 429 31.46 -3.80 -32.17
CA ASP A 429 30.58 -4.85 -32.71
C ASP A 429 29.40 -4.18 -33.46
N PRO A 430 29.20 -4.44 -34.76
CA PRO A 430 28.16 -3.78 -35.54
C PRO A 430 26.75 -3.98 -34.98
N LYS A 431 26.49 -5.05 -34.22
CA LYS A 431 25.21 -5.30 -33.57
C LYS A 431 25.05 -4.52 -32.26
N LEU A 432 26.14 -4.26 -31.55
CA LEU A 432 26.15 -3.32 -30.42
C LEU A 432 25.87 -1.91 -30.94
N GLU A 433 26.56 -1.47 -31.99
CA GLU A 433 26.31 -0.16 -32.59
C GLU A 433 24.87 -0.06 -33.14
N GLN A 434 24.35 -1.10 -33.79
CA GLN A 434 22.96 -1.19 -34.26
C GLN A 434 21.93 -1.13 -33.11
N LEU A 435 22.22 -1.76 -31.96
CA LEU A 435 21.34 -1.69 -30.79
C LEU A 435 21.26 -0.27 -30.23
N PHE A 436 22.41 0.33 -29.90
CA PHE A 436 22.46 1.65 -29.26
C PHE A 436 21.95 2.75 -30.19
N GLN A 437 22.36 2.76 -31.47
CA GLN A 437 21.84 3.73 -32.45
C GLN A 437 20.35 3.48 -32.76
N GLY A 438 19.92 2.21 -32.81
CA GLY A 438 18.52 1.86 -33.03
C GLY A 438 17.62 2.36 -31.90
N PHE A 439 18.03 2.15 -30.65
CA PHE A 439 17.30 2.60 -29.47
C PHE A 439 17.29 4.12 -29.33
N GLU A 440 18.41 4.81 -29.57
CA GLU A 440 18.48 6.27 -29.58
C GLU A 440 17.49 6.86 -30.59
N LYS A 441 17.41 6.32 -31.80
CA LYS A 441 16.47 6.78 -32.83
C LYS A 441 15.02 6.35 -32.57
N TRP A 442 14.78 5.22 -31.92
CA TRP A 442 13.45 4.87 -31.41
C TRP A 442 12.99 5.83 -30.31
N SER A 443 13.89 6.21 -29.39
CA SER A 443 13.66 7.14 -28.27
C SER A 443 13.33 8.54 -28.77
N GLU A 444 14.09 9.05 -29.76
CA GLU A 444 13.80 10.30 -30.47
C GLU A 444 12.43 10.27 -31.16
N ILE A 445 12.12 9.21 -31.92
CA ILE A 445 10.82 9.10 -32.61
C ILE A 445 9.66 9.05 -31.61
N ALA A 446 9.80 8.28 -30.52
CA ALA A 446 8.76 8.12 -29.50
C ALA A 446 8.50 9.39 -28.69
N GLY A 447 9.55 10.17 -28.38
CA GLY A 447 9.44 11.49 -27.75
C GLY A 447 9.03 12.62 -28.70
N SER A 448 9.16 12.43 -30.02
CA SER A 448 9.01 13.51 -31.01
C SER A 448 7.67 14.25 -30.96
N GLN A 449 7.71 15.54 -31.27
CA GLN A 449 6.51 16.38 -31.46
C GLN A 449 5.56 15.78 -32.52
N THR A 450 6.10 15.11 -33.55
CA THR A 450 5.31 14.40 -34.56
C THR A 450 4.58 13.19 -33.98
N ALA A 451 5.20 12.42 -33.09
CA ALA A 451 4.49 11.35 -32.37
C ALA A 451 3.37 11.95 -31.51
N ALA A 452 3.63 13.02 -30.76
CA ALA A 452 2.61 13.68 -29.94
C ALA A 452 1.39 14.17 -30.76
N LEU A 453 1.61 14.78 -31.93
CA LEU A 453 0.53 15.21 -32.82
C LEU A 453 -0.26 14.04 -33.43
N LEU A 454 0.42 12.93 -33.77
CA LEU A 454 -0.25 11.73 -34.27
C LEU A 454 -1.01 10.97 -33.17
N ASP A 455 -0.51 11.00 -31.92
CA ASP A 455 -1.18 10.45 -30.75
C ASP A 455 -2.49 11.21 -30.51
N VAL A 456 -2.42 12.54 -30.42
CA VAL A 456 -3.53 13.46 -30.14
C VAL A 456 -4.58 13.52 -31.26
N PHE A 457 -4.15 13.52 -32.52
CA PHE A 457 -5.02 13.61 -33.69
C PHE A 457 -4.93 12.33 -34.56
N PRO A 458 -5.63 11.23 -34.20
CA PRO A 458 -5.56 9.97 -34.93
C PRO A 458 -5.86 10.07 -36.43
N ILE A 459 -6.66 11.05 -36.87
CA ILE A 459 -6.94 11.28 -38.30
C ILE A 459 -5.67 11.53 -39.12
N LEU A 460 -4.64 12.16 -38.54
CA LEU A 460 -3.36 12.43 -39.20
C LEU A 460 -2.56 11.14 -39.47
N ARG A 461 -2.83 10.04 -38.75
CA ARG A 461 -2.17 8.73 -38.95
C ARG A 461 -2.46 8.15 -40.34
N HIS A 462 -3.60 8.51 -40.94
CA HIS A 462 -4.02 8.09 -42.27
C HIS A 462 -3.31 8.86 -43.41
N LEU A 463 -2.55 9.92 -43.12
CA LEU A 463 -1.79 10.63 -44.16
C LEU A 463 -0.77 9.70 -44.84
N PRO A 464 -0.62 9.76 -46.18
CA PRO A 464 0.41 9.03 -46.90
C PRO A 464 1.81 9.34 -46.38
N ASP A 465 2.69 8.34 -46.35
CA ASP A 465 4.06 8.44 -45.80
C ASP A 465 4.91 9.56 -46.43
N VAL A 466 4.60 9.98 -47.66
CA VAL A 466 5.23 11.13 -48.35
C VAL A 466 5.03 12.45 -47.59
N PHE A 467 3.88 12.63 -46.93
CA PHE A 467 3.58 13.80 -46.11
C PHE A 467 4.00 13.64 -44.64
N LEU A 468 4.51 12.46 -44.25
CA LEU A 468 5.00 12.17 -42.90
C LEU A 468 6.39 11.51 -42.97
N PRO A 469 7.47 12.26 -43.26
CA PRO A 469 8.83 11.71 -43.37
C PRO A 469 9.27 10.91 -42.13
N VAL A 470 8.85 11.32 -40.92
CA VAL A 470 9.12 10.59 -39.67
C VAL A 470 8.44 9.21 -39.64
N LYS A 471 7.20 9.10 -40.18
CA LYS A 471 6.47 7.82 -40.31
C LYS A 471 7.13 6.90 -41.34
N ARG A 472 7.71 7.46 -42.41
CA ARG A 472 8.55 6.70 -43.36
C ARG A 472 9.83 6.19 -42.68
N TYR A 473 10.58 7.07 -42.02
CA TYR A 473 11.82 6.71 -41.32
C TYR A 473 11.56 5.67 -40.22
N ALA A 474 10.45 5.77 -39.48
CA ALA A 474 10.01 4.77 -38.52
C ALA A 474 9.83 3.36 -39.13
N LYS A 475 9.29 3.25 -40.35
CA LYS A 475 9.17 1.97 -41.09
C LYS A 475 10.51 1.45 -41.64
N GLU A 476 11.47 2.34 -41.87
CA GLU A 476 12.83 1.97 -42.27
C GLU A 476 13.66 1.51 -41.05
N LEU A 477 13.42 2.12 -39.88
CA LEU A 477 13.98 1.70 -38.58
C LEU A 477 13.38 0.36 -38.11
N HIS A 478 12.07 0.15 -38.27
CA HIS A 478 11.39 -1.11 -37.92
C HIS A 478 12.09 -2.35 -38.50
N LYS A 479 12.52 -2.28 -39.76
CA LYS A 479 13.25 -3.37 -40.41
C LYS A 479 14.56 -3.68 -39.69
N LYS A 480 15.35 -2.64 -39.37
CA LYS A 480 16.62 -2.78 -38.65
C LYS A 480 16.43 -3.31 -37.22
N GLU A 481 15.35 -2.91 -36.55
CA GLU A 481 14.97 -3.38 -35.22
C GLU A 481 14.55 -4.86 -35.26
N TYR A 482 13.68 -5.23 -36.21
CA TYR A 482 13.23 -6.61 -36.46
C TYR A 482 14.39 -7.53 -36.83
N ASP A 483 15.24 -7.13 -37.78
CA ASP A 483 16.41 -7.91 -38.23
C ASP A 483 17.40 -8.19 -37.09
N LEU A 484 17.56 -7.25 -36.15
CA LEU A 484 18.39 -7.44 -34.96
C LEU A 484 17.71 -8.38 -33.96
N PHE A 485 16.52 -8.02 -33.48
CA PHE A 485 15.81 -8.70 -32.39
C PHE A 485 15.38 -10.12 -32.78
N VAL A 486 14.67 -10.26 -33.89
CA VAL A 486 14.20 -11.55 -34.40
C VAL A 486 15.38 -12.36 -34.95
N GLY A 487 16.40 -11.72 -35.51
CA GLY A 487 17.64 -12.40 -35.94
C GLY A 487 18.42 -13.04 -34.77
N HIS A 488 18.54 -12.36 -33.63
CA HIS A 488 19.13 -12.95 -32.42
C HIS A 488 18.27 -14.08 -31.86
N TYR A 489 16.95 -13.90 -31.79
CA TYR A 489 16.03 -14.96 -31.34
C TYR A 489 16.08 -16.21 -32.21
N LEU A 490 15.98 -16.07 -33.54
CA LEU A 490 16.08 -17.19 -34.48
C LEU A 490 17.44 -17.89 -34.40
N THR A 491 18.52 -17.15 -34.10
CA THR A 491 19.84 -17.74 -33.84
C THR A 491 19.84 -18.60 -32.57
N ALA A 492 19.23 -18.13 -31.48
CA ALA A 492 19.09 -18.90 -30.24
C ALA A 492 18.18 -20.13 -30.43
N LYS A 493 17.01 -19.95 -31.08
CA LYS A 493 16.07 -21.03 -31.43
C LYS A 493 16.70 -22.10 -32.33
N LYS A 494 17.58 -21.71 -33.26
CA LYS A 494 18.38 -22.64 -34.06
C LYS A 494 19.40 -23.40 -33.18
N LYS A 495 20.18 -22.71 -32.35
CA LYS A 495 21.13 -23.37 -31.41
C LYS A 495 20.41 -24.35 -30.47
N MET A 496 19.21 -24.02 -30.00
CA MET A 496 18.40 -24.90 -29.15
C MET A 496 18.01 -26.18 -29.88
N LYS A 497 17.52 -26.09 -31.12
CA LYS A 497 17.20 -27.25 -31.97
C LYS A 497 18.43 -28.09 -32.35
N GLU A 498 19.62 -27.50 -32.39
CA GLU A 498 20.88 -28.22 -32.62
C GLU A 498 21.49 -28.84 -31.34
N GLY A 499 20.89 -28.64 -30.17
CA GLY A 499 21.47 -29.08 -28.89
C GLY A 499 22.71 -28.28 -28.44
N LYS A 500 22.91 -27.08 -29.00
CA LYS A 500 24.09 -26.20 -28.80
C LYS A 500 23.77 -24.88 -28.10
N ALA A 501 22.58 -24.73 -27.54
CA ALA A 501 22.23 -23.56 -26.74
C ALA A 501 22.88 -23.65 -25.35
N LYS A 502 23.48 -22.54 -24.90
CA LYS A 502 23.88 -22.35 -23.50
C LYS A 502 22.63 -21.86 -22.72
N PRO A 503 22.48 -22.15 -21.41
CA PRO A 503 21.36 -21.66 -20.61
C PRO A 503 21.18 -20.14 -20.71
N CYS A 504 20.02 -19.70 -21.17
CA CYS A 504 19.68 -18.28 -21.40
C CYS A 504 18.15 -18.10 -21.52
N ILE A 505 17.66 -16.86 -21.36
CA ILE A 505 16.22 -16.54 -21.37
C ILE A 505 15.57 -16.91 -22.72
N CYS A 506 16.29 -16.88 -23.85
CA CYS A 506 15.75 -17.38 -25.11
C CYS A 506 15.42 -18.88 -25.11
N ALA A 507 16.10 -19.71 -24.29
CA ALA A 507 15.73 -21.11 -24.15
C ALA A 507 14.40 -21.28 -23.38
N ASP A 508 14.08 -20.34 -22.49
CA ASP A 508 12.78 -20.28 -21.81
C ASP A 508 11.69 -19.75 -22.77
N ILE A 509 11.98 -18.68 -23.51
CA ILE A 509 11.07 -18.10 -24.51
C ILE A 509 10.75 -19.11 -25.62
N VAL A 510 11.71 -19.92 -26.09
CA VAL A 510 11.45 -20.98 -27.08
C VAL A 510 10.49 -22.04 -26.51
N ARG A 511 10.67 -22.48 -25.26
CA ARG A 511 9.77 -23.44 -24.61
C ARG A 511 8.37 -22.84 -24.41
N ALA A 512 8.30 -21.63 -23.87
CA ALA A 512 7.05 -20.89 -23.70
C ALA A 512 6.35 -20.60 -25.05
N GLN A 513 7.09 -20.46 -26.15
CA GLN A 513 6.51 -20.31 -27.49
C GLN A 513 5.86 -21.60 -27.98
N ASP A 514 6.53 -22.74 -27.79
CA ASP A 514 5.99 -24.05 -28.16
C ASP A 514 4.77 -24.44 -27.28
N GLU A 515 4.62 -23.87 -26.09
CA GLU A 515 3.43 -24.01 -25.23
C GLU A 515 2.32 -23.00 -25.58
N LEU A 516 2.62 -21.70 -25.53
CA LEU A 516 1.66 -20.57 -25.60
C LEU A 516 1.40 -20.07 -27.04
N LYS A 517 2.06 -20.64 -28.05
CA LYS A 517 1.80 -20.48 -29.50
C LYS A 517 1.95 -19.06 -30.07
N PHE A 518 2.72 -18.18 -29.45
CA PHE A 518 3.04 -16.86 -30.02
C PHE A 518 4.02 -16.95 -31.20
N SER A 519 4.08 -15.91 -32.03
CA SER A 519 4.89 -15.85 -33.26
C SER A 519 6.39 -15.63 -33.00
N ASP A 520 7.23 -15.90 -34.00
CA ASP A 520 8.67 -15.60 -33.93
C ASP A 520 8.94 -14.08 -33.85
N GLY A 521 8.01 -13.25 -34.34
CA GLY A 521 8.04 -11.79 -34.15
C GLY A 521 7.80 -11.39 -32.70
N GLU A 522 6.77 -11.96 -32.06
CA GLU A 522 6.52 -11.82 -30.61
C GLU A 522 7.72 -12.27 -29.78
N ALA A 523 8.26 -13.47 -30.04
CA ALA A 523 9.38 -14.04 -29.32
C ALA A 523 10.68 -13.21 -29.49
N GLY A 524 10.94 -12.74 -30.71
CA GLY A 524 12.08 -11.88 -31.03
C GLY A 524 11.98 -10.52 -30.37
N TYR A 525 10.80 -9.89 -30.38
CA TYR A 525 10.60 -8.60 -29.70
C TYR A 525 10.57 -8.70 -28.18
N LEU A 526 10.14 -9.83 -27.62
CA LEU A 526 10.19 -10.07 -26.17
C LEU A 526 11.66 -10.11 -25.71
N SER A 527 12.48 -10.94 -26.35
CA SER A 527 13.92 -11.04 -26.07
C SER A 527 14.70 -9.76 -26.42
N GLY A 528 14.36 -9.09 -27.53
CA GLY A 528 14.93 -7.81 -27.95
C GLY A 528 14.62 -6.65 -27.00
N SER A 529 13.38 -6.57 -26.49
CA SER A 529 13.00 -5.58 -25.47
C SER A 529 13.80 -5.73 -24.17
N LEU A 530 14.16 -6.97 -23.79
CA LEU A 530 15.02 -7.22 -22.64
C LEU A 530 16.48 -6.80 -22.91
N LEU A 531 16.99 -7.07 -24.12
CA LEU A 531 18.35 -6.72 -24.52
C LEU A 531 18.58 -5.22 -24.41
N GLU A 532 17.71 -4.46 -25.06
CA GLU A 532 17.75 -3.01 -25.08
C GLU A 532 17.63 -2.40 -23.67
N ALA A 533 16.61 -2.83 -22.91
CA ALA A 533 16.35 -2.29 -21.57
C ALA A 533 17.51 -2.57 -20.59
N GLY A 534 18.12 -3.75 -20.65
CA GLY A 534 19.27 -4.11 -19.84
C GLY A 534 20.54 -3.35 -20.23
N SER A 535 20.79 -3.23 -21.53
CA SER A 535 22.00 -2.60 -22.09
C SER A 535 22.04 -1.09 -21.87
N ASP A 536 21.09 -0.32 -22.41
CA ASP A 536 21.25 1.14 -22.44
C ASP A 536 20.99 1.80 -21.09
N THR A 537 19.91 1.44 -20.38
CA THR A 537 19.55 2.15 -19.13
C THR A 537 20.64 2.04 -18.06
N SER A 538 21.29 0.87 -17.96
CA SER A 538 22.46 0.66 -17.10
C SER A 538 23.67 1.49 -17.58
N ALA A 539 23.93 1.53 -18.89
CA ALA A 539 25.08 2.24 -19.45
C ALA A 539 24.97 3.75 -19.22
N SER A 540 23.81 4.32 -19.53
CA SER A 540 23.49 5.74 -19.37
C SER A 540 23.60 6.19 -17.90
N THR A 541 23.21 5.32 -16.95
CA THR A 541 23.35 5.57 -15.51
C THR A 541 24.82 5.55 -15.06
N LEU A 542 25.64 4.62 -15.54
CA LEU A 542 27.08 4.57 -15.23
C LEU A 542 27.88 5.70 -15.87
N ILE A 543 27.51 6.10 -17.09
CA ILE A 543 28.04 7.31 -17.75
C ILE A 543 27.68 8.55 -16.93
N GLY A 544 26.44 8.65 -16.45
CA GLY A 544 25.99 9.71 -15.55
C GLY A 544 26.72 9.75 -14.21
N PHE A 545 27.06 8.59 -13.64
CA PHE A 545 27.87 8.50 -12.43
C PHE A 545 29.30 9.02 -12.65
N ILE A 546 29.98 8.64 -13.76
CA ILE A 546 31.30 9.21 -14.09
C ILE A 546 31.20 10.73 -14.32
N GLN A 547 30.11 11.22 -14.93
CA GLN A 547 29.88 12.65 -15.05
C GLN A 547 29.76 13.32 -13.67
N ALA A 548 29.02 12.73 -12.74
CA ALA A 548 28.89 13.22 -11.38
C ALA A 548 30.24 13.25 -10.63
N LEU A 549 31.07 12.20 -10.74
CA LEU A 549 32.41 12.18 -10.12
C LEU A 549 33.33 13.32 -10.63
N LEU A 550 33.18 13.73 -11.89
CA LEU A 550 33.94 14.85 -12.46
C LEU A 550 33.37 16.22 -12.05
N VAL A 551 32.08 16.31 -11.74
CA VAL A 551 31.45 17.56 -11.28
C VAL A 551 31.67 17.75 -9.77
N PHE A 552 31.56 16.67 -8.98
CA PHE A 552 31.63 16.62 -7.51
C PHE A 552 32.81 15.72 -7.05
N PRO A 553 34.08 16.13 -7.27
CA PRO A 553 35.26 15.29 -6.97
C PRO A 553 35.44 14.95 -5.48
N GLU A 554 34.82 15.69 -4.57
CA GLU A 554 34.72 15.36 -3.15
C GLU A 554 34.02 14.01 -2.89
N VAL A 555 33.05 13.65 -3.75
CA VAL A 555 32.33 12.37 -3.66
C VAL A 555 33.23 11.20 -4.00
N LEU A 556 34.11 11.35 -5.00
CA LEU A 556 35.12 10.34 -5.36
C LEU A 556 36.00 10.01 -4.16
N LYS A 557 36.51 11.03 -3.47
CA LYS A 557 37.40 10.88 -2.32
C LYS A 557 36.73 10.11 -1.17
N LEU A 558 35.52 10.52 -0.77
CA LEU A 558 34.80 9.88 0.34
C LEU A 558 34.43 8.43 0.03
N ALA A 559 34.01 8.14 -1.21
CA ALA A 559 33.69 6.76 -1.61
C ALA A 559 34.94 5.87 -1.74
N GLN A 560 36.07 6.43 -2.19
CA GLN A 560 37.37 5.74 -2.16
C GLN A 560 37.82 5.42 -0.72
N GLU A 561 37.67 6.36 0.22
CA GLU A 561 38.03 6.18 1.64
C GLU A 561 37.19 5.06 2.31
N GLU A 562 35.90 4.94 1.97
CA GLU A 562 35.07 3.83 2.43
C GLU A 562 35.50 2.47 1.84
N ILE A 563 35.80 2.45 0.54
CA ILE A 563 36.24 1.24 -0.17
C ILE A 563 37.60 0.74 0.31
N ASP A 564 38.56 1.63 0.54
CA ASP A 564 39.88 1.23 1.03
C ASP A 564 39.81 0.75 2.50
N ARG A 565 38.82 1.20 3.28
CA ARG A 565 38.52 0.70 4.64
C ARG A 565 37.97 -0.74 4.65
N VAL A 566 37.08 -1.09 3.72
CA VAL A 566 36.40 -2.41 3.71
C VAL A 566 37.12 -3.43 2.83
N CYS A 567 37.48 -3.04 1.61
CA CYS A 567 38.03 -3.94 0.60
C CYS A 567 39.57 -3.87 0.52
N GLY A 568 40.16 -2.70 0.80
CA GLY A 568 41.60 -2.47 0.66
C GLY A 568 42.10 -2.79 -0.76
N ASP A 569 43.02 -3.74 -0.87
CA ASP A 569 43.53 -4.25 -2.16
C ASP A 569 42.73 -5.43 -2.74
N ARG A 570 41.67 -5.93 -2.06
CA ARG A 570 40.73 -6.88 -2.67
C ARG A 570 39.75 -6.14 -3.59
N ILE A 571 39.43 -6.72 -4.75
CA ILE A 571 38.36 -6.24 -5.62
C ILE A 571 36.98 -6.36 -4.92
N PRO A 572 36.12 -5.32 -4.94
CA PRO A 572 34.78 -5.37 -4.34
C PRO A 572 33.89 -6.48 -4.93
N SER A 573 32.98 -7.00 -4.10
CA SER A 573 32.05 -8.10 -4.35
C SER A 573 30.63 -7.74 -3.90
N LEU A 574 29.63 -8.60 -4.16
CA LEU A 574 28.24 -8.37 -3.69
C LEU A 574 28.12 -8.52 -2.17
N ASP A 575 28.99 -9.32 -1.58
CA ASP A 575 29.21 -9.49 -0.14
C ASP A 575 29.72 -8.19 0.52
N ASP A 576 30.06 -7.16 -0.28
CA ASP A 576 30.36 -5.79 0.14
C ASP A 576 29.23 -4.77 -0.19
N LEU A 577 28.02 -5.19 -0.62
CA LEU A 577 26.88 -4.29 -0.94
C LEU A 577 26.25 -3.57 0.28
N SER A 578 25.99 -4.36 1.37
CA SER A 578 26.57 -4.54 4.18
C SER A 578 27.39 -3.47 5.08
N ASP A 579 28.72 -3.41 4.95
CA ASP A 579 29.67 -2.43 5.49
C ASP A 579 30.05 -1.23 4.56
N LEU A 580 29.52 -1.10 3.32
CA LEU A 580 29.74 0.02 2.34
C LEU A 580 28.51 0.96 2.12
N PRO A 581 27.97 1.65 3.13
CA PRO A 581 26.77 2.49 2.97
C PRO A 581 26.94 3.71 2.05
N TYR A 582 28.11 4.37 2.00
CA TYR A 582 28.33 5.54 1.15
C TYR A 582 28.38 5.15 -0.34
N VAL A 583 28.96 4.01 -0.68
CA VAL A 583 28.94 3.47 -2.06
C VAL A 583 27.52 3.09 -2.50
N ARG A 584 26.70 2.50 -1.62
CA ARG A 584 25.26 2.32 -1.89
C ARG A 584 24.57 3.67 -2.11
N GLY A 585 24.92 4.69 -1.32
CA GLY A 585 24.48 6.07 -1.53
C GLY A 585 24.86 6.65 -2.89
N CYS A 586 26.08 6.39 -3.39
CA CYS A 586 26.49 6.79 -4.74
C CYS A 586 25.62 6.17 -5.84
N MET A 587 25.21 4.90 -5.68
CA MET A 587 24.30 4.23 -6.62
C MET A 587 22.90 4.86 -6.60
N LYS A 588 22.32 5.05 -5.41
CA LYS A 588 21.00 5.69 -5.23
C LYS A 588 20.99 7.11 -5.77
N GLU A 589 22.02 7.90 -5.44
CA GLU A 589 22.15 9.28 -5.87
C GLU A 589 22.39 9.41 -7.38
N SER A 590 23.05 8.44 -8.03
CA SER A 590 23.13 8.39 -9.51
C SER A 590 21.75 8.32 -10.14
N MET A 591 20.87 7.47 -9.60
CA MET A 591 19.50 7.33 -10.09
C MET A 591 18.58 8.49 -9.64
N ARG A 592 18.87 9.16 -8.51
CA ARG A 592 18.11 10.34 -8.06
C ARG A 592 18.47 11.61 -8.84
N TRP A 593 19.76 11.93 -8.96
CA TRP A 593 20.26 13.21 -9.45
C TRP A 593 20.05 13.43 -10.95
N MET A 594 20.15 12.37 -11.76
CA MET A 594 19.97 12.42 -13.22
C MET A 594 19.25 11.15 -13.72
N PRO A 595 17.91 11.07 -13.57
CA PRO A 595 17.15 9.91 -14.01
C PRO A 595 17.15 9.73 -15.52
N THR A 596 17.51 8.53 -15.99
CA THR A 596 17.49 8.10 -17.39
C THR A 596 16.10 8.24 -18.03
N ALA A 597 15.03 8.07 -17.25
CA ALA A 597 13.63 8.18 -17.67
C ALA A 597 12.96 9.43 -17.05
N ILE A 598 13.37 10.62 -17.51
CA ILE A 598 12.96 11.94 -16.96
C ILE A 598 11.44 12.10 -16.76
N LEU A 599 10.62 11.61 -17.69
CA LEU A 599 9.14 11.69 -17.65
C LEU A 599 8.47 10.32 -17.43
N GLY A 600 9.23 9.29 -17.02
CA GLY A 600 8.77 7.91 -17.00
C GLY A 600 8.40 7.40 -18.39
N VAL A 601 7.54 6.38 -18.45
CA VAL A 601 6.92 5.90 -19.70
C VAL A 601 5.50 6.46 -19.81
N PRO A 602 5.06 6.98 -20.97
CA PRO A 602 3.69 7.45 -21.16
C PRO A 602 2.64 6.38 -20.86
N HIS A 603 1.67 6.76 -20.03
CA HIS A 603 0.50 5.97 -19.67
C HIS A 603 -0.78 6.64 -20.18
N ALA A 604 -1.91 5.94 -20.10
CA ALA A 604 -3.25 6.48 -20.34
C ALA A 604 -4.35 5.64 -19.70
N ALA A 605 -5.39 6.29 -19.18
CA ALA A 605 -6.50 5.63 -18.48
C ALA A 605 -7.35 4.75 -19.43
N THR A 606 -7.62 3.49 -19.08
CA THR A 606 -8.48 2.60 -19.91
C THR A 606 -9.96 2.62 -19.53
N ARG A 607 -10.29 3.24 -18.39
CA ARG A 607 -11.64 3.69 -17.99
C ARG A 607 -11.54 5.15 -17.55
N ASP A 608 -12.68 5.79 -17.37
CA ASP A 608 -12.78 7.07 -16.66
C ASP A 608 -12.38 6.83 -15.19
N ASP A 609 -11.57 7.74 -14.64
CA ASP A 609 -10.95 7.59 -13.31
C ASP A 609 -10.85 8.96 -12.61
N ARG A 610 -10.58 9.01 -11.30
CA ARG A 610 -10.46 10.29 -10.56
C ARG A 610 -9.18 10.36 -9.75
N TYR A 611 -8.50 11.51 -9.82
CA TYR A 611 -7.33 11.82 -9.00
C TYR A 611 -7.54 13.14 -8.28
N LEU A 612 -7.58 13.11 -6.95
CA LEU A 612 -8.07 14.22 -6.11
C LEU A 612 -9.47 14.65 -6.61
N GLU A 613 -9.73 15.95 -6.72
CA GLU A 613 -10.95 16.48 -7.32
C GLU A 613 -11.06 16.23 -8.84
N TYR A 614 -9.94 15.98 -9.54
CA TYR A 614 -9.86 15.95 -11.00
C TYR A 614 -10.40 14.65 -11.61
N HIS A 615 -11.27 14.80 -12.60
CA HIS A 615 -11.66 13.72 -13.51
C HIS A 615 -10.54 13.47 -14.56
N ILE A 616 -10.16 12.21 -14.74
CA ILE A 616 -9.26 11.73 -15.79
C ILE A 616 -10.08 10.87 -16.76
N PRO A 617 -10.50 11.38 -17.93
CA PRO A 617 -11.37 10.65 -18.83
C PRO A 617 -10.66 9.48 -19.52
N LYS A 618 -11.44 8.49 -19.95
CA LYS A 618 -10.95 7.31 -20.68
C LYS A 618 -10.15 7.70 -21.93
N GLY A 619 -8.95 7.16 -22.04
CA GLY A 619 -7.98 7.46 -23.09
C GLY A 619 -7.03 8.63 -22.78
N ALA A 620 -7.24 9.37 -21.69
CA ALA A 620 -6.38 10.48 -21.29
C ALA A 620 -4.94 10.03 -21.00
N GLY A 621 -3.97 10.71 -21.61
CA GLY A 621 -2.55 10.47 -21.37
C GLY A 621 -2.09 10.97 -20.00
N VAL A 622 -1.38 10.13 -19.25
CA VAL A 622 -0.84 10.40 -17.92
C VAL A 622 0.67 10.17 -17.95
N MET A 623 1.46 11.07 -17.36
CA MET A 623 2.92 10.95 -17.27
C MET A 623 3.41 11.15 -15.83
N LEU A 624 4.31 10.28 -15.38
CA LEU A 624 4.97 10.36 -14.08
C LEU A 624 6.23 11.21 -14.23
N ASN A 625 6.21 12.48 -13.82
CA ASN A 625 7.37 13.37 -13.94
C ASN A 625 8.45 13.02 -12.91
N VAL A 626 9.19 11.94 -13.16
CA VAL A 626 10.28 11.39 -12.33
C VAL A 626 11.31 12.47 -11.99
N TRP A 627 11.67 13.31 -12.97
CA TRP A 627 12.58 14.43 -12.75
C TRP A 627 12.04 15.44 -11.74
N ALA A 628 10.77 15.84 -11.81
CA ALA A 628 10.17 16.73 -10.81
C ALA A 628 10.11 16.07 -9.41
N ILE A 629 9.75 14.78 -9.33
CA ILE A 629 9.72 14.01 -8.06
C ILE A 629 11.09 13.92 -7.39
N GLN A 630 12.15 13.82 -8.18
CA GLN A 630 13.53 13.65 -7.72
C GLN A 630 14.28 14.98 -7.54
N ASN A 631 13.77 16.07 -8.12
CA ASN A 631 14.31 17.42 -7.98
C ASN A 631 13.41 18.35 -7.14
N ASP A 632 12.44 17.81 -6.40
CA ASP A 632 11.62 18.58 -5.45
C ASP A 632 12.42 18.89 -4.17
N PRO A 633 12.68 20.18 -3.84
CA PRO A 633 13.44 20.55 -2.64
C PRO A 633 12.77 20.16 -1.32
N SER A 634 11.46 19.90 -1.30
CA SER A 634 10.74 19.46 -0.10
C SER A 634 11.02 17.99 0.26
N ARG A 635 11.39 17.17 -0.74
CA ARG A 635 11.79 15.76 -0.56
C ARG A 635 13.31 15.60 -0.55
N HIS A 636 14.03 16.41 -1.32
CA HIS A 636 15.48 16.33 -1.51
C HIS A 636 16.12 17.71 -1.37
N PRO A 637 16.55 18.13 -0.16
CA PRO A 637 17.19 19.42 0.05
C PRO A 637 18.44 19.61 -0.83
N ASN A 638 18.58 20.76 -1.49
CA ASN A 638 19.62 21.03 -2.50
C ASN A 638 19.68 19.96 -3.62
N PRO A 639 18.60 19.73 -4.38
CA PRO A 639 18.45 18.52 -5.19
C PRO A 639 19.37 18.43 -6.43
N ARG A 640 19.98 19.53 -6.86
CA ARG A 640 20.98 19.53 -7.95
C ARG A 640 22.42 19.27 -7.47
N CYS A 641 22.65 19.21 -6.16
CA CYS A 641 23.88 18.66 -5.60
C CYS A 641 23.82 17.13 -5.63
N PHE A 642 24.89 16.46 -6.06
CA PHE A 642 25.03 15.01 -5.94
C PHE A 642 25.59 14.71 -4.55
N ASP A 643 24.73 14.23 -3.66
CA ASP A 643 25.04 14.00 -2.26
C ASP A 643 24.62 12.57 -1.84
N PRO A 644 25.57 11.62 -1.80
CA PRO A 644 25.32 10.27 -1.30
C PRO A 644 24.94 10.21 0.18
N SER A 645 25.27 11.23 0.98
CA SER A 645 25.12 11.18 2.44
C SER A 645 23.66 11.07 2.89
N ARG A 646 22.73 11.55 2.04
CA ARG A 646 21.26 11.34 2.11
C ARG A 646 20.85 9.90 2.44
N TRP A 647 21.63 8.93 1.96
CA TRP A 647 21.29 7.51 1.95
C TRP A 647 22.04 6.68 3.01
N MET A 648 22.88 7.30 3.84
CA MET A 648 23.76 6.60 4.81
C MET A 648 23.00 5.78 5.86
N HIS A 649 21.75 6.14 6.14
CA HIS A 649 20.88 5.45 7.10
C HIS A 649 19.80 4.59 6.42
N ASP A 650 19.83 4.46 5.10
CA ASP A 650 18.89 3.65 4.32
C ASP A 650 19.55 2.32 3.93
N SER A 651 19.13 1.24 4.60
CA SER A 651 19.62 -0.12 4.41
C SER A 651 19.03 -0.85 3.20
N GLN A 652 17.92 -0.37 2.61
CA GLN A 652 17.27 -1.03 1.48
C GLN A 652 18.17 -1.00 0.23
N THR A 653 18.12 -2.03 -0.60
CA THR A 653 18.51 -1.94 -2.03
C THR A 653 17.56 -1.00 -2.78
N SER A 654 17.96 -0.50 -3.95
CA SER A 654 17.04 0.28 -4.80
C SER A 654 15.93 -0.60 -5.39
N ALA A 655 16.15 -1.91 -5.48
CA ALA A 655 15.10 -2.87 -5.82
C ALA A 655 14.03 -2.97 -4.71
N GLU A 656 14.41 -3.05 -3.44
CA GLU A 656 13.46 -3.07 -2.31
C GLU A 656 12.75 -1.72 -2.15
N ALA A 657 13.49 -0.61 -2.19
CA ALA A 657 12.95 0.73 -2.14
C ALA A 657 11.90 0.97 -3.25
N ALA A 658 12.11 0.45 -4.47
CA ALA A 658 11.13 0.54 -5.55
C ALA A 658 9.88 -0.35 -5.37
N ASN A 659 9.88 -1.30 -4.44
CA ASN A 659 8.69 -2.06 -4.04
C ASN A 659 8.03 -1.51 -2.77
N ASN A 660 8.70 -0.65 -2.00
CA ASN A 660 8.20 -0.12 -0.73
C ASN A 660 6.79 0.51 -0.86
N ALA A 661 5.87 0.09 0.03
CA ALA A 661 4.48 0.50 0.02
C ALA A 661 4.27 1.99 0.35
N ASP A 662 5.20 2.63 1.07
CA ASP A 662 5.21 4.07 1.28
C ASP A 662 6.01 4.77 0.17
N PRO A 663 5.38 5.62 -0.67
CA PRO A 663 6.07 6.37 -1.73
C PRO A 663 7.16 7.31 -1.23
N SER A 664 7.13 7.74 0.03
CA SER A 664 8.16 8.59 0.63
C SER A 664 9.42 7.82 1.03
N LYS A 665 9.29 6.53 1.38
CA LYS A 665 10.40 5.62 1.79
C LYS A 665 11.09 4.96 0.59
N ARG A 666 10.73 5.38 -0.64
CA ARG A 666 11.43 5.08 -1.90
C ARG A 666 12.58 6.05 -2.10
N ASP A 667 13.68 5.61 -2.72
CA ASP A 667 14.82 6.46 -3.07
C ASP A 667 14.57 7.24 -4.37
N HIS A 668 14.31 6.53 -5.47
CA HIS A 668 14.07 7.09 -6.81
C HIS A 668 12.81 6.48 -7.47
N PHE A 669 12.42 7.01 -8.62
CA PHE A 669 11.23 6.58 -9.37
C PHE A 669 11.52 6.10 -10.80
N ILE A 670 12.80 5.98 -11.21
CA ILE A 670 13.19 5.39 -12.52
C ILE A 670 12.54 4.02 -12.78
N PHE A 671 12.49 3.13 -11.78
CA PHE A 671 11.88 1.80 -11.94
C PHE A 671 10.35 1.82 -12.10
N GLY A 672 9.72 2.99 -12.04
CA GLY A 672 8.28 3.18 -12.20
C GLY A 672 7.49 2.86 -10.94
N SER A 673 6.25 2.40 -11.11
CA SER A 673 5.38 2.01 -9.99
C SER A 673 4.23 1.09 -10.44
N GLY A 674 3.54 0.50 -9.46
CA GLY A 674 2.33 -0.30 -9.66
C GLY A 674 2.52 -1.48 -10.62
N ARG A 675 1.46 -1.85 -11.35
CA ARG A 675 1.45 -3.01 -12.26
C ARG A 675 2.49 -2.94 -13.39
N ARG A 676 3.07 -1.78 -13.68
CA ARG A 676 4.06 -1.55 -14.74
C ARG A 676 5.51 -1.45 -14.23
N LEU A 677 5.75 -1.65 -12.92
CA LEU A 677 7.09 -1.64 -12.29
C LEU A 677 8.12 -2.46 -13.09
N CYS A 678 9.36 -1.97 -13.15
CA CYS A 678 10.49 -2.60 -13.83
C CYS A 678 10.64 -4.09 -13.43
N GLN A 679 10.95 -4.96 -14.39
CA GLN A 679 11.27 -6.37 -14.10
C GLN A 679 12.78 -6.63 -14.01
N GLY A 680 13.61 -5.75 -14.59
CA GLY A 680 15.07 -5.85 -14.51
C GLY A 680 15.70 -5.28 -13.23
N MET A 681 14.91 -4.79 -12.26
CA MET A 681 15.41 -4.02 -11.11
C MET A 681 16.49 -4.75 -10.31
N HIS A 682 16.33 -6.05 -9.99
CA HIS A 682 17.32 -6.85 -9.25
C HIS A 682 18.62 -7.12 -10.04
N ILE A 683 18.58 -7.01 -11.38
CA ILE A 683 19.77 -7.11 -12.22
C ILE A 683 20.44 -5.75 -12.27
N ALA A 684 19.68 -4.68 -12.53
CA ALA A 684 20.17 -3.31 -12.59
C ALA A 684 20.86 -2.87 -11.29
N ASP A 685 20.25 -3.13 -10.13
CA ASP A 685 20.79 -2.81 -8.80
C ASP A 685 22.19 -3.47 -8.59
N ARG A 686 22.29 -4.79 -8.74
CA ARG A 686 23.59 -5.51 -8.68
C ARG A 686 24.59 -5.06 -9.75
N ASN A 687 24.12 -4.78 -10.97
CA ASN A 687 24.95 -4.37 -12.12
C ASN A 687 25.60 -3.00 -11.89
N LEU A 688 24.80 -2.05 -11.40
CA LEU A 688 25.24 -0.70 -11.05
C LEU A 688 26.18 -0.74 -9.86
N TYR A 689 25.81 -1.44 -8.78
CA TYR A 689 26.68 -1.56 -7.60
C TYR A 689 28.05 -2.18 -7.94
N LEU A 690 28.08 -3.31 -8.67
CA LEU A 690 29.35 -3.96 -9.05
C LEU A 690 30.21 -3.07 -9.94
N ALA A 691 29.61 -2.32 -10.87
CA ALA A 691 30.35 -1.37 -11.69
C ALA A 691 30.86 -0.17 -10.87
N ILE A 692 30.01 0.46 -10.05
CA ILE A 692 30.33 1.66 -9.26
C ILE A 692 31.43 1.35 -8.24
N SER A 693 31.25 0.33 -7.41
CA SER A 693 32.23 -0.08 -6.38
C SER A 693 33.60 -0.41 -7.01
N ARG A 694 33.62 -1.18 -8.10
CA ARG A 694 34.86 -1.61 -8.75
C ARG A 694 35.57 -0.47 -9.50
N LEU A 695 34.82 0.44 -10.13
CA LEU A 695 35.40 1.63 -10.77
C LEU A 695 36.04 2.56 -9.74
N LEU A 696 35.37 2.82 -8.62
CA LEU A 696 35.90 3.61 -7.49
C LEU A 696 37.12 2.94 -6.84
N TRP A 697 37.10 1.62 -6.68
CA TRP A 697 38.22 0.86 -6.12
C TRP A 697 39.48 0.91 -7.00
N ALA A 698 39.30 0.80 -8.32
CA ALA A 698 40.37 0.69 -9.30
C ALA A 698 40.93 2.03 -9.80
N PHE A 699 40.07 3.05 -9.99
CA PHE A 699 40.38 4.22 -10.80
C PHE A 699 40.21 5.57 -10.09
N GLU A 700 41.09 6.48 -10.48
CA GLU A 700 41.06 7.89 -10.18
C GLU A 700 40.49 8.65 -11.39
N PHE A 701 39.45 9.46 -11.18
CA PHE A 701 38.76 10.21 -12.23
C PHE A 701 39.06 11.71 -12.10
N LYS A 702 39.67 12.29 -13.14
CA LYS A 702 40.08 13.70 -13.15
C LYS A 702 39.54 14.44 -14.36
N ARG A 703 39.26 15.73 -14.16
CA ARG A 703 38.87 16.65 -15.23
C ARG A 703 39.99 16.74 -16.28
N PRO A 704 39.67 16.76 -17.58
CA PRO A 704 40.62 17.17 -18.60
C PRO A 704 41.09 18.60 -18.38
N ILE A 705 42.30 18.94 -18.83
CA ILE A 705 42.81 20.32 -18.84
C ILE A 705 42.81 20.82 -20.28
N ASP A 706 42.22 21.98 -20.52
CA ASP A 706 42.26 22.67 -21.80
C ASP A 706 43.70 23.13 -22.11
N LYS A 707 44.26 22.68 -23.23
CA LYS A 707 45.66 22.95 -23.62
C LYS A 707 45.92 24.40 -24.05
N SER A 708 44.86 25.20 -24.25
CA SER A 708 44.92 26.60 -24.67
C SER A 708 44.64 27.59 -23.54
N THR A 709 43.77 27.24 -22.60
CA THR A 709 43.42 28.10 -21.44
C THR A 709 44.07 27.68 -20.12
N GLY A 710 44.54 26.43 -20.03
CA GLY A 710 45.13 25.85 -18.81
C GLY A 710 44.11 25.52 -17.71
N GLN A 711 42.81 25.66 -17.96
CA GLN A 711 41.75 25.41 -16.98
C GLN A 711 41.17 24.00 -17.09
N GLU A 712 40.51 23.54 -16.02
CA GLU A 712 39.78 22.28 -16.00
C GLU A 712 38.51 22.34 -16.84
N ILE A 713 38.27 21.29 -17.63
CA ILE A 713 37.04 21.10 -18.40
C ILE A 713 36.05 20.33 -17.53
N ILE A 714 35.03 21.01 -17.02
CA ILE A 714 33.92 20.40 -16.29
C ILE A 714 32.83 19.95 -17.29
N PRO A 715 32.37 18.69 -17.28
CA PRO A 715 31.28 18.24 -18.15
C PRO A 715 29.98 19.02 -17.92
N ASN A 716 29.27 19.36 -19.01
CA ASN A 716 27.96 19.99 -18.91
C ASN A 716 26.88 18.96 -18.55
N VAL A 717 26.32 19.08 -17.34
CA VAL A 717 25.28 18.17 -16.79
C VAL A 717 23.92 18.29 -17.49
N GLU A 718 23.71 19.33 -18.29
CA GLU A 718 22.48 19.56 -19.06
C GLU A 718 22.67 19.22 -20.57
N ASP A 719 23.83 18.68 -20.98
CA ASP A 719 24.07 18.20 -22.36
C ASP A 719 23.75 16.71 -22.52
N LEU A 720 22.45 16.42 -22.64
CA LEU A 720 21.90 15.07 -22.74
C LEU A 720 21.45 14.73 -24.18
N THR A 721 21.25 13.45 -24.48
CA THR A 721 20.51 13.01 -25.68
C THR A 721 19.03 13.42 -25.59
N GLU A 722 18.34 13.43 -26.74
CA GLU A 722 16.91 13.74 -26.81
C GLU A 722 16.06 12.47 -26.93
N GLY A 723 14.79 12.53 -26.51
CA GLY A 723 13.84 11.43 -26.57
C GLY A 723 13.33 10.96 -25.21
N LEU A 724 12.57 9.86 -25.24
CA LEU A 724 11.92 9.25 -24.08
C LEU A 724 12.90 8.83 -22.95
N ILE A 725 14.08 8.36 -23.34
CA ILE A 725 15.18 7.94 -22.46
C ILE A 725 16.42 8.76 -22.81
N VAL A 726 17.12 9.27 -21.78
CA VAL A 726 18.24 10.21 -21.92
C VAL A 726 19.55 9.67 -21.35
N CYS A 727 20.65 10.03 -22.00
CA CYS A 727 22.03 9.75 -21.60
C CYS A 727 22.85 11.05 -21.71
N PRO A 728 23.88 11.29 -20.87
CA PRO A 728 24.86 12.34 -21.15
C PRO A 728 25.53 12.12 -22.51
N LYS A 729 25.75 13.21 -23.26
CA LYS A 729 26.53 13.14 -24.51
C LYS A 729 28.01 12.84 -24.21
N PRO A 730 28.79 12.32 -25.19
CA PRO A 730 30.21 12.03 -25.03
C PRO A 730 31.02 13.21 -24.47
N PHE A 731 31.57 13.04 -23.27
CA PHE A 731 32.48 13.99 -22.61
C PHE A 731 33.84 13.36 -22.34
N ALA A 732 34.88 14.17 -22.23
CA ALA A 732 36.24 13.72 -21.95
C ALA A 732 36.49 13.56 -20.44
N ALA A 733 37.32 12.57 -20.09
CA ALA A 733 37.75 12.28 -18.72
C ALA A 733 39.22 11.82 -18.72
N ASN A 734 40.01 12.24 -17.72
CA ASN A 734 41.34 11.69 -17.47
C ASN A 734 41.19 10.59 -16.40
N ILE A 735 41.35 9.33 -16.79
CA ILE A 735 41.16 8.17 -15.90
C ILE A 735 42.52 7.47 -15.73
N TYR A 736 42.91 7.21 -14.47
CA TYR A 736 44.18 6.56 -14.12
C TYR A 736 43.95 5.43 -13.10
N PRO A 737 44.73 4.32 -13.12
CA PRO A 737 44.71 3.35 -12.03
C PRO A 737 45.19 3.99 -10.72
N ARG A 738 44.54 3.68 -9.60
CA ARG A 738 44.89 4.24 -8.27
C ARG A 738 46.25 3.76 -7.75
N SER A 739 46.69 2.57 -8.15
CA SER A 739 48.05 2.06 -7.91
C SER A 739 48.45 1.01 -8.97
N SER A 740 49.76 0.72 -9.08
CA SER A 740 50.25 -0.40 -9.89
C SER A 740 49.72 -1.74 -9.38
N LEU A 741 49.69 -1.94 -8.06
CA LEU A 741 49.18 -3.15 -7.41
C LEU A 741 47.71 -3.44 -7.82
N LYS A 742 46.83 -2.44 -7.77
CA LYS A 742 45.42 -2.64 -8.18
C LYS A 742 45.31 -2.94 -9.68
N ALA A 743 46.19 -2.36 -10.53
CA ALA A 743 46.26 -2.71 -11.95
C ALA A 743 46.76 -4.14 -12.22
N GLU A 744 47.74 -4.62 -11.45
CA GLU A 744 48.23 -6.00 -11.50
C GLU A 744 47.15 -7.00 -11.05
N ILE A 745 46.42 -6.68 -9.98
CA ILE A 745 45.30 -7.48 -9.46
C ILE A 745 44.19 -7.61 -10.51
N ILE A 746 43.81 -6.53 -11.21
CA ILE A 746 42.83 -6.58 -12.31
C ILE A 746 43.28 -7.53 -13.43
N ARG A 747 44.55 -7.46 -13.84
CA ARG A 747 45.09 -8.37 -14.87
C ARG A 747 45.15 -9.83 -14.40
N SER A 748 45.44 -10.05 -13.11
CA SER A 748 45.41 -11.36 -12.47
C SER A 748 43.99 -11.96 -12.42
N GLU A 749 43.01 -11.19 -11.94
CA GLU A 749 41.59 -11.59 -11.90
C GLU A 749 41.04 -11.89 -13.30
N TRP A 750 41.39 -11.09 -14.31
CA TRP A 750 41.02 -11.39 -15.69
C TRP A 750 41.68 -12.67 -16.22
N SER A 751 42.94 -12.92 -15.86
CA SER A 751 43.64 -14.16 -16.24
C SER A 751 42.95 -15.41 -15.67
N LYS A 752 42.47 -15.35 -14.42
CA LYS A 752 41.63 -16.40 -13.80
C LYS A 752 40.33 -16.60 -14.59
N MET A 753 39.61 -15.52 -14.90
CA MET A 753 38.36 -15.56 -15.66
C MET A 753 38.55 -16.15 -17.06
N LYS A 754 39.65 -15.84 -17.75
CA LYS A 754 39.99 -16.41 -19.06
C LYS A 754 40.14 -17.94 -19.01
N GLY A 755 40.48 -18.53 -17.85
CA GLY A 755 40.49 -19.99 -17.66
C GLY A 755 39.13 -20.65 -17.88
N LEU A 756 38.04 -19.95 -17.56
CA LEU A 756 36.64 -20.41 -17.70
C LEU A 756 36.09 -20.23 -19.12
N LEU A 757 36.80 -19.49 -19.98
CA LEU A 757 36.39 -19.15 -21.34
C LEU A 757 37.07 -20.04 -22.39
N ASP A 758 36.40 -20.29 -23.51
CA ASP A 758 36.93 -20.96 -24.70
C ASP A 758 37.74 -19.98 -25.57
N ASP A 759 38.28 -20.45 -26.70
CA ASP A 759 39.15 -19.65 -27.57
C ASP A 759 38.42 -18.49 -28.26
N ASP A 760 37.09 -18.61 -28.46
CA ASP A 760 36.19 -17.54 -28.89
C ASP A 760 35.78 -16.60 -27.73
N LEU A 761 36.44 -16.73 -26.57
CA LEU A 761 36.18 -16.04 -25.31
C LEU A 761 34.74 -16.18 -24.81
N GLN A 762 34.04 -17.27 -25.12
CA GLN A 762 32.71 -17.62 -24.61
C GLN A 762 32.83 -18.61 -23.43
N TRP A 763 31.80 -18.81 -22.62
CA TRP A 763 31.84 -19.76 -21.49
C TRP A 763 32.05 -21.21 -21.92
N LYS A 764 33.11 -21.91 -21.46
CA LYS A 764 33.31 -23.35 -21.71
C LYS A 764 32.11 -24.17 -21.20
N SER A 765 31.75 -23.90 -19.94
CA SER A 765 30.48 -24.24 -19.31
C SER A 765 29.95 -22.97 -18.64
N VAL A 766 28.64 -22.78 -18.62
CA VAL A 766 28.03 -21.77 -17.75
C VAL A 766 28.17 -22.29 -16.32
N PRO A 767 28.69 -21.50 -15.36
CA PRO A 767 28.74 -21.93 -13.97
C PRO A 767 27.33 -22.20 -13.44
N GLU A 768 27.15 -23.32 -12.73
CA GLU A 768 26.11 -23.34 -11.69
C GLU A 768 26.43 -22.21 -10.72
N ALA A 769 25.41 -21.45 -10.31
CA ALA A 769 25.62 -20.10 -9.79
C ALA A 769 26.58 -20.10 -8.58
N PHE A 770 27.71 -19.40 -8.72
CA PHE A 770 28.70 -19.26 -7.66
C PHE A 770 28.04 -18.79 -6.36
N GLU A 771 28.24 -19.54 -5.28
CA GLU A 771 27.82 -19.13 -3.95
C GLU A 771 28.64 -17.91 -3.50
N TRP A 772 27.93 -16.85 -3.13
CA TRP A 772 28.44 -15.58 -2.60
C TRP A 772 27.48 -15.15 -1.49
N GLN A 773 27.99 -14.54 -0.41
CA GLN A 773 27.23 -14.26 0.80
C GLN A 773 26.50 -12.91 0.65
N ASP A 774 25.23 -12.95 0.24
CA ASP A 774 24.40 -11.74 0.07
C ASP A 774 24.34 -10.91 1.38
N TYR A 775 24.87 -9.69 1.34
CA TYR A 775 24.88 -8.70 2.43
C TYR A 775 23.44 -8.25 2.75
N GLY A 776 22.91 -8.75 3.87
CA GLY A 776 21.86 -8.11 4.67
C GLY A 776 22.45 -7.38 5.89
N PRO A 777 21.64 -6.71 6.73
CA PRO A 777 22.10 -6.35 8.07
C PRO A 777 22.43 -7.65 8.84
N ARG A 778 23.57 -7.67 9.56
CA ARG A 778 24.23 -8.91 10.02
C ARG A 778 23.27 -9.87 10.77
N GLY A 779 22.83 -10.89 10.04
CA GLY A 779 21.92 -11.98 10.40
C GLY A 779 22.13 -13.14 9.43
N THR A 780 21.59 -14.31 9.76
CA THR A 780 21.69 -15.64 9.10
C THR A 780 22.55 -15.83 7.82
N SER A 781 23.52 -16.76 7.90
CA SER A 781 24.21 -17.35 6.75
C SER A 781 23.30 -18.30 5.94
N SER A 782 23.28 -18.21 4.60
CA SER A 782 22.46 -19.11 3.77
C SER A 782 23.04 -20.53 3.63
N ALA A 783 22.40 -21.49 4.30
CA ALA A 783 22.78 -22.90 4.32
C ALA A 783 22.30 -23.72 3.11
N HIS A 784 23.07 -24.75 2.71
CA HIS A 784 22.44 -25.96 2.16
C HIS A 784 21.97 -26.84 3.33
N VAL A 785 20.67 -27.17 3.37
CA VAL A 785 20.08 -28.01 4.42
C VAL A 785 19.97 -29.47 3.95
N THR A 786 20.52 -30.42 4.71
CA THR A 786 20.33 -31.87 4.53
C THR A 786 20.31 -32.54 5.91
N VAL A 787 19.14 -32.68 6.53
CA VAL A 787 19.01 -32.95 7.98
C VAL A 787 19.41 -34.39 8.40
N THR A 788 20.38 -34.55 9.33
CA THR A 788 20.38 -35.66 10.30
C THR A 788 19.60 -35.21 11.52
N LEU A 789 18.88 -36.14 12.15
CA LEU A 789 18.34 -35.98 13.49
C LEU A 789 19.21 -36.84 14.43
N TYR A 790 20.14 -36.28 15.21
CA TYR A 790 20.51 -36.71 16.57
C TYR A 790 21.31 -35.61 17.28
N ASP A 791 21.03 -35.47 18.58
CA ASP A 791 21.54 -34.49 19.56
C ASP A 791 21.44 -33.00 19.22
N LEU A 792 20.86 -32.25 20.16
CA LEU A 792 20.36 -30.89 19.98
C LEU A 792 21.23 -29.85 20.70
N THR A 793 22.43 -29.61 20.16
CA THR A 793 23.24 -28.43 20.50
C THR A 793 24.05 -27.95 19.29
N LEU A 794 23.79 -26.74 18.79
CA LEU A 794 24.60 -26.11 17.73
C LEU A 794 24.70 -24.59 17.93
N PRO A 795 25.92 -24.03 17.97
CA PRO A 795 26.16 -22.61 17.72
C PRO A 795 26.61 -22.37 16.26
N HIS A 796 25.87 -21.52 15.54
CA HIS A 796 26.32 -20.70 14.40
C HIS A 796 27.29 -21.35 13.35
N SER A 797 26.85 -22.37 12.61
CA SER A 797 27.39 -22.62 11.26
C SER A 797 26.37 -23.33 10.36
N GLY A 798 25.83 -22.62 9.36
CA GLY A 798 24.69 -23.10 8.57
C GLY A 798 25.03 -24.13 7.48
N TYR A 799 25.17 -25.41 7.85
CA TYR A 799 25.01 -26.58 6.96
C TYR A 799 24.62 -27.81 7.81
N ILE A 800 23.86 -28.76 7.24
CA ILE A 800 23.61 -30.09 7.86
C ILE A 800 23.81 -31.18 6.79
N GLN A 801 24.28 -32.38 7.17
CA GLN A 801 24.20 -33.61 6.36
C GLN A 801 23.45 -34.73 7.11
N ALA A 802 22.97 -35.78 6.41
CA ALA A 802 21.90 -36.69 6.85
C ALA A 802 22.29 -38.19 6.93
N LYS A 803 22.26 -38.83 8.12
CA LYS A 803 22.13 -40.29 8.29
C LYS A 803 21.67 -40.77 9.68
N GLU A 804 20.83 -41.82 9.67
CA GLU A 804 20.33 -42.64 10.80
C GLU A 804 19.20 -42.09 11.69
N TYR A 805 18.48 -43.00 12.39
CA TYR A 805 17.18 -42.79 13.07
C TYR A 805 16.95 -43.80 14.23
N VAL A 806 16.54 -43.29 15.40
CA VAL A 806 15.93 -43.98 16.56
C VAL A 806 14.95 -43.01 17.27
N ILE A 807 13.68 -43.40 17.44
CA ILE A 807 12.70 -42.63 18.22
C ILE A 807 12.07 -43.56 19.26
N THR A 808 12.18 -43.20 20.55
CA THR A 808 11.71 -43.99 21.69
C THR A 808 11.24 -43.08 22.81
N GLU A 809 10.06 -43.35 23.37
CA GLU A 809 9.47 -42.63 24.49
C GLU A 809 9.20 -43.64 25.63
N GLU A 810 9.85 -43.45 26.78
CA GLU A 810 9.48 -44.09 28.06
C GLU A 810 9.61 -43.06 29.19
N HIS A 811 8.72 -43.13 30.19
CA HIS A 811 8.74 -42.23 31.35
C HIS A 811 8.36 -42.98 32.64
N HIS A 812 9.19 -42.79 33.67
CA HIS A 812 9.08 -43.35 35.03
C HIS A 812 9.26 -44.90 35.12
N CYS A 813 9.82 -45.49 36.19
CA CYS A 813 10.24 -44.92 37.48
C CYS A 813 11.33 -45.75 38.21
N ASP A 814 11.79 -45.19 39.34
CA ASP A 814 12.34 -45.86 40.52
C ASP A 814 13.84 -46.29 40.60
N ARG A 815 14.52 -45.69 41.60
CA ARG A 815 15.66 -46.18 42.43
C ARG A 815 17.11 -45.77 42.11
N ALA A 816 17.93 -45.92 43.15
CA ALA A 816 19.17 -45.21 43.44
C ALA A 816 20.43 -46.11 43.32
N PRO A 817 21.67 -45.57 43.37
CA PRO A 817 22.88 -46.19 42.81
C PRO A 817 23.57 -47.20 43.74
N PRO A 818 24.62 -47.92 43.28
CA PRO A 818 25.99 -47.47 43.65
C PRO A 818 27.15 -47.79 42.67
N THR A 819 28.28 -47.08 42.89
CA THR A 819 29.72 -47.51 42.74
C THR A 819 30.35 -47.98 41.42
N ALA A 820 31.23 -47.12 40.87
CA ALA A 820 32.72 -47.24 40.83
C ALA A 820 33.44 -48.29 39.93
N VAL A 821 34.79 -48.16 39.88
CA VAL A 821 35.81 -48.82 39.03
C VAL A 821 35.84 -48.24 37.60
N GLU A 822 36.87 -47.54 37.08
CA GLU A 822 38.36 -47.66 37.03
C GLU A 822 38.93 -48.49 35.87
N GLU A 823 39.97 -47.93 35.22
CA GLU A 823 40.98 -48.58 34.34
C GLU A 823 40.53 -49.22 33.00
N ASP A 824 41.36 -49.36 31.95
CA ASP A 824 42.52 -48.59 31.44
C ASP A 824 42.84 -49.10 29.98
N GLU A 825 43.91 -48.59 29.37
CA GLU A 825 44.70 -49.14 28.24
C GLU A 825 44.09 -49.24 26.82
N GLY A 826 44.94 -48.90 25.83
CA GLY A 826 45.09 -49.75 24.64
C GLY A 826 44.99 -49.08 23.26
N PRO A 827 46.01 -49.18 22.38
CA PRO A 827 46.03 -48.46 21.10
C PRO A 827 46.02 -49.35 19.84
N GLU A 828 45.86 -48.69 18.69
CA GLU A 828 46.17 -49.12 17.31
C GLU A 828 45.41 -50.31 16.69
N LEU A 829 44.79 -50.06 15.53
CA LEU A 829 45.09 -50.80 14.27
C LEU A 829 44.50 -50.08 13.04
N GLU A 830 45.13 -50.25 11.87
CA GLU A 830 44.69 -49.66 10.61
C GLU A 830 43.65 -50.51 9.85
N ALA A 831 43.04 -49.86 8.84
CA ALA A 831 42.34 -50.43 7.68
C ALA A 831 40.98 -51.10 7.90
N ASP A 832 39.92 -50.42 7.46
CA ASP A 832 39.34 -50.77 6.15
C ASP A 832 38.71 -49.54 5.45
N LYS A 833 38.33 -49.69 4.16
CA LYS A 833 37.52 -48.72 3.40
C LYS A 833 36.15 -49.32 3.02
N PRO A 834 35.07 -48.96 3.73
CA PRO A 834 33.71 -49.27 3.30
C PRO A 834 33.32 -48.53 2.01
N GLU A 835 32.38 -49.09 1.26
CA GLU A 835 31.95 -48.61 -0.05
C GLU A 835 30.95 -47.44 -0.01
N LYS A 836 30.66 -46.86 -1.18
CA LYS A 836 29.64 -45.82 -1.37
C LYS A 836 28.20 -46.36 -1.23
N ASP A 837 27.64 -46.33 -0.03
CA ASP A 837 26.18 -46.41 0.16
C ASP A 837 25.58 -45.03 0.52
N THR A 838 25.44 -44.18 -0.49
CA THR A 838 24.81 -42.86 -0.37
C THR A 838 23.28 -42.97 -0.46
N ARG A 839 22.64 -43.47 0.61
CA ARG A 839 21.20 -43.32 0.81
C ARG A 839 20.89 -41.85 1.08
N ARG A 840 20.12 -41.21 0.19
CA ARG A 840 19.68 -39.82 0.34
C ARG A 840 18.15 -39.76 0.38
N SER A 841 17.60 -39.26 1.49
CA SER A 841 16.26 -38.68 1.56
C SER A 841 16.28 -37.24 1.04
N SER A 842 15.12 -36.62 0.83
CA SER A 842 15.03 -35.29 0.20
C SER A 842 13.97 -34.40 0.87
N ALA A 843 14.37 -33.19 1.29
CA ALA A 843 13.44 -32.15 1.70
C ALA A 843 13.19 -31.15 0.56
N LYS A 844 11.95 -30.66 0.45
CA LYS A 844 11.51 -29.63 -0.48
C LYS A 844 10.78 -28.55 0.33
N LEU A 845 11.37 -27.37 0.41
CA LEU A 845 10.66 -26.18 0.91
C LEU A 845 9.35 -25.98 0.13
N LEU A 846 8.22 -25.87 0.84
CA LEU A 846 6.91 -25.58 0.24
C LEU A 846 6.58 -24.09 0.30
N ALA A 847 6.77 -23.46 1.46
CA ALA A 847 6.43 -22.06 1.69
C ALA A 847 7.40 -21.41 2.69
N ILE A 848 7.63 -20.12 2.53
CA ILE A 848 8.12 -19.20 3.57
C ILE A 848 7.18 -18.01 3.51
N GLY A 849 6.56 -17.66 4.63
CA GLY A 849 5.52 -16.64 4.68
C GLY A 849 4.74 -16.71 5.99
N GLY A 850 4.30 -15.55 6.47
CA GLY A 850 3.92 -15.43 7.88
C GLY A 850 5.11 -15.74 8.78
N TYR A 851 4.83 -16.23 9.98
CA TYR A 851 5.83 -16.42 11.02
C TYR A 851 6.55 -17.80 10.97
N ASN A 852 6.63 -18.45 9.80
CA ASN A 852 7.24 -19.79 9.64
C ASN A 852 7.97 -19.97 8.30
N ALA A 853 8.91 -20.93 8.28
CA ALA A 853 9.36 -21.64 7.08
C ALA A 853 8.84 -23.10 7.11
N VAL A 854 8.24 -23.56 6.01
CA VAL A 854 7.49 -24.82 5.93
C VAL A 854 8.07 -25.73 4.84
N TYR A 855 8.57 -26.90 5.25
CA TYR A 855 9.28 -27.86 4.40
C TYR A 855 8.53 -29.19 4.32
N LEU A 856 8.35 -29.72 3.11
CA LEU A 856 7.93 -31.12 2.90
C LEU A 856 9.18 -32.01 2.90
N VAL A 857 9.26 -32.94 3.86
CA VAL A 857 10.31 -33.95 3.90
C VAL A 857 9.79 -35.25 3.30
N GLN A 858 10.48 -35.76 2.28
CA GLN A 858 10.27 -37.08 1.68
C GLN A 858 11.41 -38.00 2.10
N LEU A 859 11.06 -39.06 2.84
CA LEU A 859 11.98 -40.09 3.24
C LEU A 859 12.09 -41.18 2.18
N ARG A 860 13.24 -41.88 2.16
CA ARG A 860 13.50 -43.02 1.27
C ARG A 860 13.00 -44.35 1.82
N GLU A 861 12.99 -44.48 3.14
CA GLU A 861 12.56 -45.63 3.94
C GLU A 861 11.57 -45.09 5.00
N PRO A 862 10.49 -45.80 5.35
CA PRO A 862 9.50 -45.30 6.32
C PRO A 862 10.05 -45.31 7.75
N ILE A 863 9.78 -44.23 8.51
CA ILE A 863 9.93 -44.26 9.98
C ILE A 863 8.70 -44.95 10.56
N VAL A 864 8.90 -45.87 11.49
CA VAL A 864 7.83 -46.41 12.34
C VAL A 864 7.74 -45.55 13.59
N LEU A 865 6.71 -44.72 13.71
CA LEU A 865 6.39 -44.08 14.99
C LEU A 865 5.45 -44.98 15.80
N SER A 866 5.82 -45.25 17.04
CA SER A 866 4.97 -45.93 18.02
C SER A 866 4.19 -44.88 18.81
N GLN A 867 2.87 -44.90 18.71
CA GLN A 867 1.97 -44.03 19.47
C GLN A 867 1.00 -44.88 20.32
N PRO A 868 0.35 -44.31 21.35
CA PRO A 868 -0.69 -45.00 22.13
C PRO A 868 -1.88 -45.53 21.31
N THR A 869 -2.06 -45.03 20.09
CA THR A 869 -3.14 -45.36 19.14
C THR A 869 -2.74 -46.39 18.07
N GLY A 870 -1.43 -46.65 17.86
CA GLY A 870 -0.93 -47.57 16.84
C GLY A 870 0.48 -47.26 16.36
N THR A 871 0.94 -47.99 15.32
CA THR A 871 2.23 -47.75 14.66
C THR A 871 2.04 -47.14 13.27
N ASN A 872 2.45 -45.89 13.07
CA ASN A 872 2.34 -45.17 11.80
C ASN A 872 3.65 -45.26 11.00
N ASN A 873 3.56 -45.67 9.73
CA ASN A 873 4.68 -45.79 8.79
C ASN A 873 4.83 -44.52 7.94
N ILE A 874 5.63 -43.56 8.42
CA ILE A 874 5.72 -42.22 7.84
C ILE A 874 6.80 -42.18 6.76
N THR A 875 6.41 -41.85 5.52
CA THR A 875 7.32 -41.58 4.40
C THR A 875 7.35 -40.11 3.97
N ARG A 876 6.37 -39.32 4.40
CA ARG A 876 6.21 -37.88 4.11
C ARG A 876 5.71 -37.15 5.35
N PHE A 877 6.31 -36.00 5.66
CA PHE A 877 5.85 -35.11 6.72
C PHE A 877 6.15 -33.65 6.40
N ILE A 878 5.46 -32.74 7.06
CA ILE A 878 5.78 -31.32 7.11
C ILE A 878 6.71 -31.05 8.30
N LEU A 879 7.78 -30.28 8.07
CA LEU A 879 8.62 -29.69 9.10
C LEU A 879 8.38 -28.19 9.09
N ARG A 880 7.96 -27.61 10.22
CA ARG A 880 7.92 -26.15 10.41
C ARG A 880 9.08 -25.69 11.27
N LEU A 881 9.72 -24.60 10.85
CA LEU A 881 10.77 -23.91 11.57
C LEU A 881 10.37 -22.44 11.78
N PRO A 882 10.63 -21.86 12.96
CA PRO A 882 10.65 -20.41 13.19
C PRO A 882 11.58 -19.67 12.21
N CYS A 883 11.48 -18.34 12.16
CA CYS A 883 12.33 -17.45 11.35
C CYS A 883 12.77 -16.23 12.17
N GLU A 884 13.70 -15.40 11.68
CA GLU A 884 14.29 -14.29 12.47
C GLU A 884 13.27 -13.30 13.05
N ASP A 885 12.17 -13.01 12.34
CA ASP A 885 11.07 -12.13 12.79
C ASP A 885 9.90 -12.88 13.49
N ALA A 886 10.04 -14.18 13.77
CA ALA A 886 8.94 -15.09 13.48
C ALA A 886 8.85 -16.39 14.32
N LEU A 887 7.70 -16.54 15.00
CA LEU A 887 7.31 -17.55 15.98
C LEU A 887 8.28 -17.72 17.15
N LEU A 888 7.82 -17.30 18.34
CA LEU A 888 8.55 -17.56 19.58
C LEU A 888 8.34 -19.02 20.01
N PRO A 889 9.25 -19.62 20.79
CA PRO A 889 9.18 -21.04 21.16
C PRO A 889 7.85 -21.49 21.79
N TYR A 890 7.29 -20.61 22.62
CA TYR A 890 6.01 -20.80 23.28
C TYR A 890 4.83 -20.90 22.27
N GLN A 891 4.99 -20.35 21.08
CA GLN A 891 3.96 -20.21 20.05
C GLN A 891 3.88 -21.51 19.24
N VAL A 892 5.02 -22.20 19.06
CA VAL A 892 5.11 -23.60 18.61
C VAL A 892 4.39 -24.54 19.60
N ALA A 893 4.62 -24.36 20.91
CA ALA A 893 3.94 -25.15 21.92
C ALA A 893 2.42 -24.92 21.95
N ASN A 894 1.96 -23.67 21.72
CA ASN A 894 0.53 -23.33 21.67
C ASN A 894 -0.18 -24.02 20.50
N ASP A 895 0.37 -23.94 19.29
CA ASP A 895 -0.17 -24.61 18.08
C ASP A 895 -0.32 -26.12 18.30
N VAL A 896 0.71 -26.79 18.82
CA VAL A 896 0.68 -28.23 19.08
C VAL A 896 -0.31 -28.59 20.19
N ALA A 897 -0.43 -27.77 21.24
CA ALA A 897 -1.40 -27.97 22.30
C ALA A 897 -2.84 -27.87 21.77
N PHE A 898 -3.14 -26.87 20.94
CA PHE A 898 -4.47 -26.70 20.35
C PHE A 898 -4.79 -27.75 19.28
N LYS A 899 -3.85 -28.13 18.40
CA LYS A 899 -4.03 -29.27 17.48
C LYS A 899 -4.39 -30.56 18.24
N LYS A 900 -3.67 -30.88 19.31
CA LYS A 900 -3.96 -32.06 20.16
C LYS A 900 -5.30 -31.94 20.89
N TYR A 901 -5.67 -30.75 21.37
CA TYR A 901 -6.97 -30.51 22.02
C TYR A 901 -8.15 -30.65 21.05
N ILE A 902 -8.05 -30.06 19.86
CA ILE A 902 -9.08 -30.17 18.81
C ILE A 902 -9.29 -31.63 18.41
N ALA A 903 -8.21 -32.37 18.11
CA ALA A 903 -8.29 -33.79 17.77
C ALA A 903 -8.96 -34.64 18.87
N LEU A 904 -8.82 -34.26 20.15
CA LEU A 904 -9.42 -34.97 21.28
C LEU A 904 -10.86 -34.54 21.61
N LYS A 905 -11.21 -33.25 21.44
CA LYS A 905 -12.47 -32.66 21.93
C LYS A 905 -13.48 -32.36 20.83
N LEU A 906 -13.01 -32.04 19.62
CA LEU A 906 -13.80 -31.72 18.45
C LEU A 906 -13.29 -32.55 17.23
N PRO A 907 -13.28 -33.90 17.30
CA PRO A 907 -12.63 -34.77 16.32
C PRO A 907 -13.24 -34.73 14.90
N HIS A 908 -14.34 -34.00 14.71
CA HIS A 908 -14.92 -33.69 13.39
C HIS A 908 -14.33 -32.44 12.74
N ILE A 909 -13.48 -31.69 13.44
CA ILE A 909 -12.69 -30.57 12.91
C ILE A 909 -11.31 -31.15 12.53
N PRO A 910 -10.97 -31.28 11.24
CA PRO A 910 -9.72 -31.91 10.84
C PRO A 910 -8.53 -30.97 11.09
N VAL A 911 -7.49 -31.51 11.73
CA VAL A 911 -6.21 -30.86 11.99
C VAL A 911 -5.07 -31.85 11.68
N PRO A 912 -3.88 -31.41 11.25
CA PRO A 912 -2.77 -32.32 10.96
C PRO A 912 -2.34 -33.11 12.20
N GLU A 913 -2.03 -34.40 12.04
CA GLU A 913 -1.39 -35.19 13.11
C GLU A 913 -0.01 -34.59 13.42
N VAL A 914 0.24 -34.23 14.70
CA VAL A 914 1.56 -33.76 15.16
C VAL A 914 2.37 -34.97 15.61
N TYR A 915 3.28 -35.40 14.76
CA TYR A 915 4.16 -36.56 14.96
C TYR A 915 5.23 -36.32 16.02
N TYR A 916 5.83 -35.13 16.03
CA TYR A 916 6.85 -34.70 16.98
C TYR A 916 6.90 -33.17 17.03
N PHE A 917 7.42 -32.58 18.11
CA PHE A 917 7.70 -31.16 18.19
C PHE A 917 8.75 -30.87 19.26
N GLN A 918 9.34 -29.68 19.21
CA GLN A 918 10.24 -29.16 20.22
C GLN A 918 9.95 -27.67 20.43
N ALA A 919 9.90 -27.26 21.69
CA ALA A 919 9.82 -25.87 22.12
C ALA A 919 10.89 -25.64 23.20
N THR A 920 11.79 -24.70 22.95
CA THR A 920 13.00 -24.39 23.72
C THR A 920 13.23 -22.89 23.63
N ASP A 921 13.72 -22.20 24.68
CA ASP A 921 13.76 -20.72 24.75
C ASP A 921 14.51 -19.98 23.61
N GLU A 922 15.16 -20.71 22.70
CA GLU A 922 15.80 -20.23 21.47
C GLU A 922 14.99 -20.61 20.21
N THR A 923 14.77 -19.64 19.32
CA THR A 923 14.05 -19.87 18.04
C THR A 923 14.79 -20.82 17.10
N GLU A 924 16.13 -20.89 17.16
CA GLU A 924 16.96 -21.79 16.34
C GLU A 924 16.77 -23.29 16.69
N THR A 925 16.21 -23.62 17.86
CA THR A 925 16.06 -25.02 18.34
C THR A 925 14.60 -25.49 18.50
N SER A 926 13.61 -24.65 18.20
CA SER A 926 12.18 -24.99 18.23
C SER A 926 11.64 -25.41 16.85
N PHE A 927 10.75 -26.40 16.77
CA PHE A 927 10.16 -26.89 15.50
C PHE A 927 8.91 -27.78 15.69
N THR A 928 8.11 -27.96 14.62
CA THR A 928 7.05 -29.00 14.56
C THR A 928 7.28 -29.99 13.43
N VAL A 929 6.83 -31.23 13.63
CA VAL A 929 6.79 -32.31 12.65
C VAL A 929 5.33 -32.79 12.52
N GLU A 930 4.72 -32.53 11.36
CA GLU A 930 3.28 -32.64 11.12
C GLU A 930 2.95 -33.56 9.92
N GLU A 931 1.71 -34.05 9.86
CA GLU A 931 1.17 -34.76 8.71
C GLU A 931 1.28 -33.95 7.41
N TYR A 932 1.80 -34.55 6.33
CA TYR A 932 1.70 -33.97 5.00
C TYR A 932 0.36 -34.32 4.34
N ILE A 933 -0.59 -33.39 4.45
CA ILE A 933 -1.89 -33.47 3.78
C ILE A 933 -1.75 -32.87 2.38
N ASP A 934 -1.73 -33.74 1.36
CA ASP A 934 -1.58 -33.36 -0.06
C ASP A 934 -2.87 -32.73 -0.62
N CYS A 935 -3.18 -31.50 -0.18
CA CYS A 935 -4.36 -30.71 -0.57
C CYS A 935 -4.00 -29.22 -0.73
N PRO A 936 -4.64 -28.51 -1.68
CA PRO A 936 -4.48 -27.05 -1.84
C PRO A 936 -5.17 -26.26 -0.73
N THR A 937 -4.78 -25.00 -0.54
CA THR A 937 -5.46 -24.06 0.37
C THR A 937 -6.81 -23.60 -0.18
N LEU A 938 -7.76 -23.26 0.70
CA LEU A 938 -9.07 -22.72 0.36
C LEU A 938 -8.92 -21.48 -0.53
N SER A 939 -8.07 -20.52 -0.14
CA SER A 939 -7.75 -19.31 -0.91
C SER A 939 -7.33 -19.63 -2.35
N SER A 940 -6.42 -20.60 -2.53
CA SER A 940 -5.92 -21.00 -3.86
C SER A 940 -6.97 -21.70 -4.75
N LYS A 941 -8.10 -22.15 -4.18
CA LYS A 941 -9.17 -22.84 -4.90
C LYS A 941 -10.47 -22.06 -5.00
N TRP A 942 -10.76 -21.15 -4.09
CA TRP A 942 -12.08 -20.53 -3.94
C TRP A 942 -12.65 -20.00 -5.26
N MET A 943 -11.87 -19.19 -5.98
CA MET A 943 -12.28 -18.59 -7.27
C MET A 943 -12.62 -19.62 -8.37
N SER A 944 -12.17 -20.87 -8.24
CA SER A 944 -12.40 -21.97 -9.20
C SER A 944 -13.54 -22.93 -8.82
N LEU A 945 -14.14 -22.76 -7.63
CA LEU A 945 -15.24 -23.60 -7.15
C LEU A 945 -16.60 -23.16 -7.70
N GLU A 946 -17.48 -24.14 -7.94
CA GLU A 946 -18.88 -23.87 -8.25
C GLU A 946 -19.62 -23.24 -7.06
N LEU A 947 -20.71 -22.51 -7.33
CA LEU A 947 -21.50 -21.83 -6.30
C LEU A 947 -22.01 -22.79 -5.21
N SER A 948 -22.39 -24.01 -5.60
CA SER A 948 -22.79 -25.13 -4.74
C SER A 948 -21.68 -25.59 -3.79
N GLN A 949 -20.44 -25.67 -4.28
CA GLN A 949 -19.27 -26.10 -3.52
C GLN A 949 -18.85 -25.03 -2.51
N LYS A 950 -18.83 -23.76 -2.94
CA LYS A 950 -18.64 -22.61 -2.05
C LYS A 950 -19.70 -22.56 -0.95
N ASP A 951 -20.95 -22.87 -1.28
CA ASP A 951 -22.06 -22.90 -0.32
C ASP A 951 -21.92 -24.00 0.73
N LYS A 952 -21.55 -25.24 0.33
CA LYS A 952 -21.24 -26.35 1.25
C LYS A 952 -20.07 -26.01 2.18
N LEU A 953 -18.99 -25.43 1.63
CA LEU A 953 -17.83 -25.01 2.42
C LEU A 953 -18.19 -23.87 3.38
N ALA A 954 -18.96 -22.87 2.96
CA ALA A 954 -19.42 -21.77 3.80
C ALA A 954 -20.28 -22.26 4.99
N HIS A 955 -21.20 -23.21 4.76
CA HIS A 955 -21.94 -23.87 5.84
C HIS A 955 -21.03 -24.66 6.78
N THR A 956 -19.97 -25.29 6.26
CA THR A 956 -19.01 -26.06 7.07
C THR A 956 -18.15 -25.15 7.95
N LEU A 957 -17.65 -24.03 7.40
CA LEU A 957 -16.92 -22.99 8.14
C LEU A 957 -17.81 -22.37 9.23
N ALA A 958 -19.06 -22.05 8.90
CA ALA A 958 -20.03 -21.54 9.87
C ALA A 958 -20.29 -22.53 11.01
N LYS A 959 -20.42 -23.82 10.71
CA LYS A 959 -20.55 -24.87 11.72
C LYS A 959 -19.33 -24.93 12.64
N ILE A 960 -18.11 -24.89 12.07
CA ILE A 960 -16.84 -24.93 12.82
C ILE A 960 -16.73 -23.73 13.77
N ALA A 961 -17.06 -22.52 13.31
CA ALA A 961 -17.04 -21.32 14.16
C ALA A 961 -17.98 -21.42 15.37
N VAL A 962 -19.17 -22.02 15.19
CA VAL A 962 -20.09 -22.33 16.30
C VAL A 962 -19.56 -23.47 17.18
N ASP A 963 -19.04 -24.55 16.59
CA ASP A 963 -18.48 -25.70 17.33
C ASP A 963 -17.35 -25.27 18.29
N LEU A 964 -16.43 -24.40 17.84
CA LEU A 964 -15.38 -23.80 18.67
C LEU A 964 -15.99 -22.91 19.76
N SER A 965 -16.96 -22.08 19.39
CA SER A 965 -17.67 -21.17 20.31
C SER A 965 -18.67 -21.87 21.24
N GLU A 966 -18.80 -23.21 21.21
CA GLU A 966 -19.50 -24.03 22.22
C GLU A 966 -18.55 -24.62 23.29
N VAL A 967 -17.24 -24.66 23.05
CA VAL A 967 -16.23 -25.00 24.07
C VAL A 967 -16.22 -23.90 25.16
N ARG A 968 -16.10 -24.28 26.43
CA ARG A 968 -16.08 -23.34 27.57
C ARG A 968 -14.83 -23.55 28.43
N PHE A 969 -14.32 -22.46 28.99
CA PHE A 969 -13.19 -22.41 29.92
C PHE A 969 -13.55 -21.59 31.18
N ASP A 970 -12.91 -21.91 32.31
CA ASP A 970 -13.13 -21.20 33.59
C ASP A 970 -12.26 -19.92 33.73
N PHE A 971 -11.43 -19.61 32.72
CA PHE A 971 -10.43 -18.54 32.70
C PHE A 971 -10.08 -18.17 31.25
N ILE A 972 -9.50 -16.98 31.05
CA ILE A 972 -8.98 -16.50 29.76
C ILE A 972 -7.48 -16.84 29.68
N GLY A 973 -7.06 -17.36 28.52
CA GLY A 973 -5.67 -17.70 28.18
C GLY A 973 -5.29 -19.16 28.44
N GLY A 974 -4.83 -19.84 27.38
CA GLY A 974 -4.37 -21.23 27.44
C GLY A 974 -5.50 -22.26 27.50
N ILE A 975 -5.15 -23.52 27.76
CA ILE A 975 -6.06 -24.67 27.82
C ILE A 975 -6.31 -25.14 29.25
N GLU A 976 -5.30 -25.10 30.12
CA GLU A 976 -5.39 -25.59 31.50
C GLU A 976 -4.37 -24.86 32.42
N PRO A 977 -4.70 -24.44 33.66
CA PRO A 977 -3.78 -23.71 34.54
C PRO A 977 -2.92 -24.63 35.41
N SER A 978 -3.22 -25.94 35.41
CA SER A 978 -2.53 -26.96 36.19
C SER A 978 -1.27 -27.51 35.52
N ASN A 979 -1.13 -27.27 34.21
CA ASN A 979 -0.31 -28.10 33.33
C ASN A 979 0.51 -27.24 32.34
N TYR A 980 1.25 -26.25 32.88
CA TYR A 980 2.13 -25.35 32.11
C TYR A 980 3.39 -26.04 31.54
N SER A 981 3.21 -27.11 30.76
CA SER A 981 4.03 -27.30 29.56
C SER A 981 3.84 -26.05 28.68
N PRO A 982 4.87 -25.54 27.96
CA PRO A 982 5.06 -24.09 27.74
C PRO A 982 4.13 -23.40 26.70
N ALA A 983 2.82 -23.61 26.83
CA ALA A 983 1.80 -22.74 26.25
C ALA A 983 1.81 -21.38 26.98
N PRO A 984 2.10 -20.27 26.29
CA PRO A 984 2.01 -18.94 26.83
C PRO A 984 0.53 -18.58 26.95
N THR A 985 0.25 -17.63 27.80
CA THR A 985 -0.99 -16.86 27.70
C THR A 985 -0.99 -16.05 26.40
N VAL A 986 -2.03 -16.22 25.58
CA VAL A 986 -2.02 -16.02 24.12
C VAL A 986 -1.86 -14.55 23.67
N GLU A 987 -1.88 -13.58 24.60
CA GLU A 987 -1.34 -12.22 24.35
C GLU A 987 0.17 -12.20 24.03
N GLY A 988 0.89 -13.29 24.31
CA GLY A 988 2.24 -13.56 23.80
C GLY A 988 2.28 -14.05 22.35
N CYS A 989 1.20 -14.62 21.82
CA CYS A 989 1.12 -15.03 20.42
C CYS A 989 0.75 -13.86 19.50
N LYS A 990 -0.14 -12.95 19.95
CA LYS A 990 -0.61 -11.73 19.24
C LYS A 990 0.47 -10.64 19.06
N ILE A 991 1.74 -11.01 18.85
CA ILE A 991 2.90 -10.11 18.80
C ILE A 991 3.22 -9.67 17.36
N PHE A 992 3.43 -8.36 17.20
CA PHE A 992 3.88 -7.75 15.94
C PHE A 992 5.08 -6.83 16.20
N LYS A 993 6.02 -6.73 15.25
CA LYS A 993 7.15 -5.76 15.20
C LYS A 993 7.89 -5.53 16.54
N GLY A 994 8.89 -6.35 16.87
CA GLY A 994 9.83 -6.08 17.98
C GLY A 994 9.27 -6.22 19.41
N ARG A 995 7.94 -6.28 19.59
CA ARG A 995 7.26 -6.45 20.89
C ARG A 995 7.67 -7.70 21.68
N HIS A 996 8.30 -8.70 21.03
CA HIS A 996 8.73 -9.97 21.61
C HIS A 996 9.58 -9.88 22.89
N LYS A 997 10.33 -8.80 23.10
CA LYS A 997 11.34 -8.67 24.18
C LYS A 997 10.77 -8.56 25.60
N PHE A 998 9.44 -8.54 25.75
CA PHE A 998 8.77 -8.03 26.96
C PHE A 998 7.67 -8.96 27.53
N HIS A 999 7.57 -10.21 27.07
CA HIS A 999 6.46 -11.11 27.37
C HIS A 999 6.77 -12.14 28.49
N TRP A 1000 7.06 -11.63 29.69
CA TRP A 1000 7.36 -12.43 30.88
C TRP A 1000 6.53 -11.94 32.08
N ASN A 1001 6.24 -12.84 33.03
CA ASN A 1001 5.41 -12.55 34.22
C ASN A 1001 6.04 -11.54 35.22
N ASN A 1002 7.31 -11.15 35.00
CA ASN A 1002 7.99 -10.05 35.72
C ASN A 1002 7.88 -8.69 35.00
N CYS A 1003 7.37 -8.66 33.78
CA CYS A 1003 7.08 -7.43 33.03
C CYS A 1003 5.65 -6.94 33.32
N TYR A 1004 4.67 -7.82 33.15
CA TYR A 1004 3.27 -7.62 33.50
C TYR A 1004 2.59 -8.99 33.74
N SER A 1005 1.38 -9.00 34.28
CA SER A 1005 0.64 -10.23 34.59
C SER A 1005 0.12 -10.90 33.32
N ILE A 1006 0.88 -11.81 32.72
CA ILE A 1006 0.52 -12.38 31.40
C ILE A 1006 -0.75 -13.25 31.43
N GLY A 1007 -1.15 -13.74 32.61
CA GLY A 1007 -2.39 -14.49 32.86
C GLY A 1007 -2.12 -15.86 33.54
N PRO A 1008 -3.07 -16.81 33.50
CA PRO A 1008 -4.42 -16.71 32.94
C PRO A 1008 -5.33 -15.82 33.80
N TYR A 1009 -6.34 -15.23 33.17
CA TYR A 1009 -7.21 -14.22 33.80
C TYR A 1009 -8.52 -14.84 34.26
N LYS A 1010 -8.98 -14.44 35.45
CA LYS A 1010 -10.23 -14.97 36.05
C LYS A 1010 -11.47 -14.16 35.70
N SER A 1011 -11.28 -13.04 35.01
CA SER A 1011 -12.34 -12.15 34.55
C SER A 1011 -11.92 -11.43 33.26
N THR A 1012 -12.90 -11.00 32.46
CA THR A 1012 -12.69 -10.05 31.35
C THR A 1012 -12.03 -8.77 31.86
N LYS A 1013 -12.30 -8.36 33.10
CA LYS A 1013 -11.69 -7.20 33.74
C LYS A 1013 -10.17 -7.35 33.92
N ASP A 1014 -9.71 -8.47 34.47
CA ASP A 1014 -8.29 -8.73 34.68
C ASP A 1014 -7.54 -8.80 33.34
N TYR A 1015 -8.18 -9.42 32.33
CA TYR A 1015 -7.66 -9.48 30.96
C TYR A 1015 -7.49 -8.08 30.35
N VAL A 1016 -8.56 -7.27 30.36
CA VAL A 1016 -8.55 -5.89 29.84
C VAL A 1016 -7.51 -5.02 30.56
N VAL A 1017 -7.42 -5.07 31.90
CA VAL A 1017 -6.43 -4.30 32.66
C VAL A 1017 -5.00 -4.70 32.28
N SER A 1018 -4.75 -5.99 32.08
CA SER A 1018 -3.43 -6.48 31.65
C SER A 1018 -3.06 -6.05 30.24
N SER A 1019 -4.03 -5.93 29.32
CA SER A 1019 -3.78 -5.38 27.99
C SER A 1019 -3.18 -3.97 28.05
N TYR A 1020 -3.64 -3.10 28.96
CA TYR A 1020 -3.01 -1.79 29.18
C TYR A 1020 -1.66 -1.89 29.89
N ASP A 1021 -1.50 -2.79 30.88
CA ASP A 1021 -0.21 -3.01 31.54
C ASP A 1021 0.88 -3.45 30.53
N ARG A 1022 0.53 -4.28 29.54
CA ARG A 1022 1.44 -4.63 28.42
C ARG A 1022 1.86 -3.40 27.63
N GLU A 1023 0.92 -2.60 27.15
CA GLU A 1023 1.26 -1.44 26.30
C GLU A 1023 2.06 -0.39 27.08
N ILE A 1024 1.69 -0.12 28.35
CA ILE A 1024 2.45 0.74 29.26
C ILE A 1024 3.88 0.21 29.41
N TYR A 1025 4.06 -1.10 29.63
CA TYR A 1025 5.38 -1.70 29.75
C TYR A 1025 6.17 -1.63 28.43
N TYR A 1026 5.53 -1.92 27.29
CA TYR A 1026 6.15 -1.83 25.97
C TYR A 1026 6.68 -0.42 25.69
N TYR A 1027 5.82 0.59 25.77
CA TYR A 1027 6.19 1.97 25.42
C TYR A 1027 7.21 2.61 26.38
N LEU A 1028 7.37 2.07 27.60
CA LEU A 1028 8.43 2.48 28.54
C LEU A 1028 9.82 1.86 28.22
N HIS A 1029 9.87 0.65 27.64
CA HIS A 1029 11.12 -0.12 27.50
C HIS A 1029 11.59 -0.29 26.04
N ALA A 1030 10.70 -0.18 25.06
CA ALA A 1030 10.98 -0.41 23.63
C ALA A 1030 11.66 0.77 22.90
N GLN A 1031 12.63 1.44 23.54
CA GLN A 1031 13.19 2.73 23.10
C GLN A 1031 13.77 2.77 21.66
N GLN A 1032 14.08 1.60 21.07
CA GLN A 1032 14.55 1.46 19.70
C GLN A 1032 13.51 0.86 18.73
N ASP A 1033 12.48 0.18 19.24
CA ASP A 1033 11.47 -0.55 18.44
C ASP A 1033 10.14 0.22 18.31
N ILE A 1034 9.96 1.34 19.04
CA ILE A 1034 8.80 2.23 18.90
C ILE A 1034 8.85 2.95 17.55
N ASP A 1035 7.84 2.70 16.71
CA ASP A 1035 7.62 3.39 15.44
C ASP A 1035 7.24 4.85 15.71
N LYS A 1036 8.21 5.76 15.48
CA LYS A 1036 8.10 7.18 15.83
C LYS A 1036 7.13 7.94 14.94
N ASP A 1037 6.76 7.38 13.79
CA ASP A 1037 5.74 7.96 12.91
C ASP A 1037 4.35 7.98 13.60
N LEU A 1038 4.10 7.06 14.56
CA LEU A 1038 2.87 7.00 15.37
C LEU A 1038 2.74 8.14 16.39
N PHE A 1039 3.85 8.74 16.81
CA PHE A 1039 3.92 9.71 17.92
C PHE A 1039 4.15 11.15 17.45
N SER A 1040 3.58 11.48 16.28
CA SER A 1040 3.75 12.79 15.64
C SER A 1040 2.94 13.92 16.28
N VAL A 1041 1.87 13.59 17.02
CA VAL A 1041 0.95 14.55 17.67
C VAL A 1041 1.04 14.51 19.21
N VAL A 1042 1.42 13.39 19.80
CA VAL A 1042 1.51 13.14 21.25
C VAL A 1042 2.83 12.45 21.58
N SER A 1043 3.50 12.84 22.67
CA SER A 1043 4.75 12.17 23.07
C SER A 1043 4.50 10.78 23.64
N VAL A 1044 5.51 9.90 23.61
CA VAL A 1044 5.39 8.54 24.15
C VAL A 1044 5.05 8.58 25.65
N GLU A 1045 5.64 9.52 26.39
CA GLU A 1045 5.38 9.73 27.82
C GLU A 1045 3.95 10.22 28.07
N GLN A 1046 3.43 11.12 27.24
CA GLN A 1046 2.05 11.62 27.32
C GLN A 1046 1.03 10.51 26.99
N PHE A 1047 1.34 9.67 26.01
CA PHE A 1047 0.50 8.53 25.64
C PHE A 1047 0.49 7.44 26.73
N VAL A 1048 1.67 7.07 27.27
CA VAL A 1048 1.79 6.15 28.41
C VAL A 1048 1.03 6.68 29.64
N GLU A 1049 1.05 7.98 29.89
CA GLU A 1049 0.26 8.57 30.98
C GLU A 1049 -1.25 8.51 30.69
N GLY A 1050 -1.68 8.67 29.44
CA GLY A 1050 -3.05 8.40 28.99
C GLY A 1050 -3.48 6.95 29.27
N LEU A 1051 -2.65 5.98 28.86
CA LEU A 1051 -2.87 4.55 29.11
C LEU A 1051 -2.97 4.26 30.62
N ARG A 1052 -2.11 4.86 31.46
CA ARG A 1052 -2.18 4.72 32.93
C ARG A 1052 -3.50 5.23 33.51
N ASN A 1053 -3.93 6.43 33.12
CA ASN A 1053 -5.19 7.01 33.59
C ASN A 1053 -6.40 6.14 33.20
N LYS A 1054 -6.43 5.61 31.96
CA LYS A 1054 -7.44 4.65 31.52
C LYS A 1054 -7.35 3.34 32.31
N ARG A 1055 -6.16 2.79 32.51
CA ARG A 1055 -5.90 1.55 33.28
C ARG A 1055 -6.37 1.66 34.73
N GLU A 1056 -6.18 2.81 35.39
CA GLU A 1056 -6.74 3.07 36.72
C GLU A 1056 -8.27 3.21 36.70
N SER A 1057 -8.84 3.85 35.68
CA SER A 1057 -10.30 3.91 35.49
C SER A 1057 -10.91 2.51 35.34
N LEU A 1058 -10.33 1.67 34.47
CA LEU A 1058 -10.75 0.29 34.24
C LEU A 1058 -10.58 -0.61 35.47
N ALA A 1059 -9.53 -0.41 36.26
CA ALA A 1059 -9.37 -1.08 37.55
C ALA A 1059 -10.50 -0.77 38.54
N ASN A 1060 -11.17 0.38 38.41
CA ASN A 1060 -12.33 0.77 39.20
C ASN A 1060 -13.68 0.51 38.50
N ALA A 1061 -13.70 0.25 37.19
CA ALA A 1061 -14.90 -0.02 36.41
C ALA A 1061 -15.56 -1.37 36.74
N ASN A 1062 -16.87 -1.48 36.51
CA ASN A 1062 -17.64 -2.72 36.66
C ASN A 1062 -17.80 -3.40 35.29
N ILE A 1063 -16.74 -4.07 34.84
CA ILE A 1063 -16.71 -4.88 33.61
C ILE A 1063 -17.35 -6.24 33.93
N VAL A 1064 -18.39 -6.61 33.18
CA VAL A 1064 -19.07 -7.91 33.30
C VAL A 1064 -18.35 -8.96 32.46
N ASP A 1065 -18.24 -10.18 32.99
CA ASP A 1065 -17.63 -11.30 32.31
C ASP A 1065 -18.51 -11.85 31.19
N GLU A 1066 -17.88 -12.13 30.05
CA GLU A 1066 -18.48 -12.87 28.94
C GLU A 1066 -18.20 -14.38 29.13
N PRO A 1067 -18.92 -15.30 28.48
CA PRO A 1067 -18.49 -16.70 28.44
C PRO A 1067 -17.11 -16.80 27.79
N PHE A 1068 -16.16 -17.50 28.43
CA PHE A 1068 -14.84 -17.75 27.84
C PHE A 1068 -14.91 -19.00 26.96
N VAL A 1069 -14.52 -18.87 25.69
CA VAL A 1069 -14.73 -19.86 24.61
C VAL A 1069 -13.46 -20.10 23.81
N LEU A 1070 -13.45 -21.13 22.95
CA LEU A 1070 -12.32 -21.40 22.07
C LEU A 1070 -12.38 -20.50 20.82
N VAL A 1071 -11.34 -19.69 20.62
CA VAL A 1071 -11.14 -18.80 19.47
C VAL A 1071 -9.86 -19.20 18.74
N HIS A 1072 -9.83 -19.05 17.41
CA HIS A 1072 -8.71 -19.47 16.54
C HIS A 1072 -7.73 -18.33 16.20
N GLY A 1073 -8.15 -17.06 16.28
CA GLY A 1073 -7.30 -15.89 16.00
C GLY A 1073 -7.09 -15.60 14.50
N ASP A 1074 -6.46 -16.52 13.75
CA ASP A 1074 -6.10 -16.32 12.32
C ASP A 1074 -6.87 -17.27 11.37
N PHE A 1075 -8.21 -17.19 11.35
CA PHE A 1075 -9.09 -18.12 10.62
C PHE A 1075 -9.24 -17.79 9.12
N HIS A 1076 -8.12 -17.59 8.42
CA HIS A 1076 -8.07 -17.21 7.01
C HIS A 1076 -7.96 -18.42 6.06
N GLY A 1077 -8.50 -18.30 4.85
CA GLY A 1077 -8.51 -19.34 3.81
C GLY A 1077 -7.12 -19.79 3.29
N ARG A 1078 -6.04 -19.13 3.69
CA ARG A 1078 -4.66 -19.64 3.50
C ARG A 1078 -4.34 -20.80 4.45
N ASN A 1079 -4.92 -20.79 5.66
CA ASN A 1079 -4.67 -21.73 6.77
C ASN A 1079 -5.68 -22.91 6.80
N ILE A 1080 -6.46 -23.07 5.72
CA ILE A 1080 -7.48 -24.09 5.57
C ILE A 1080 -7.18 -24.84 4.27
N LEU A 1081 -6.99 -26.16 4.35
CA LEU A 1081 -6.80 -27.04 3.18
C LEU A 1081 -8.15 -27.62 2.75
N VAL A 1082 -8.35 -27.83 1.44
CA VAL A 1082 -9.60 -28.38 0.89
C VAL A 1082 -9.39 -29.51 -0.12
N ARG A 1083 -10.32 -30.47 -0.12
CA ARG A 1083 -10.37 -31.59 -1.05
C ARG A 1083 -11.69 -31.58 -1.81
N GLY A 1084 -11.76 -30.77 -2.87
CA GLY A 1084 -13.00 -30.53 -3.60
C GLY A 1084 -13.89 -29.53 -2.84
N ASP A 1085 -15.01 -30.02 -2.30
CA ASP A 1085 -16.00 -29.23 -1.57
C ASP A 1085 -16.02 -29.55 -0.06
N GLU A 1086 -14.95 -30.15 0.46
CA GLU A 1086 -14.76 -30.52 1.87
C GLU A 1086 -13.44 -29.97 2.43
N ILE A 1087 -13.46 -29.58 3.71
CA ILE A 1087 -12.28 -29.14 4.44
C ILE A 1087 -11.43 -30.37 4.78
N ALA A 1088 -10.18 -30.36 4.35
CA ALA A 1088 -9.21 -31.44 4.55
C ALA A 1088 -8.40 -31.26 5.83
N ALA A 1089 -8.07 -30.02 6.22
CA ALA A 1089 -7.49 -29.67 7.51
C ALA A 1089 -7.53 -28.15 7.76
N ILE A 1090 -7.45 -27.75 9.03
CA ILE A 1090 -7.14 -26.39 9.47
C ILE A 1090 -5.78 -26.45 10.18
N ILE A 1091 -4.81 -25.65 9.75
CA ILE A 1091 -3.39 -25.98 9.95
C ILE A 1091 -2.61 -25.04 10.89
N ASP A 1092 -3.18 -23.92 11.33
CA ASP A 1092 -2.44 -22.82 11.97
C ASP A 1092 -3.13 -22.41 13.27
N TRP A 1093 -2.76 -23.03 14.40
CA TRP A 1093 -3.45 -22.88 15.69
C TRP A 1093 -2.61 -22.12 16.72
N ASP A 1094 -1.54 -21.45 16.30
CA ASP A 1094 -0.62 -20.71 17.17
C ASP A 1094 -1.27 -19.48 17.82
N PHE A 1095 -2.23 -18.84 17.15
CA PHE A 1095 -3.09 -17.77 17.69
C PHE A 1095 -4.34 -18.27 18.43
N ALA A 1096 -4.56 -19.58 18.56
CA ALA A 1096 -5.74 -20.11 19.24
C ALA A 1096 -5.66 -19.93 20.76
N GLY A 1097 -6.82 -19.77 21.42
CA GLY A 1097 -6.89 -19.50 22.85
C GLY A 1097 -8.30 -19.54 23.46
N ALA A 1098 -8.35 -19.63 24.79
CA ALA A 1098 -9.55 -19.36 25.58
C ALA A 1098 -9.73 -17.84 25.74
N TYR A 1099 -10.84 -17.28 25.22
CA TYR A 1099 -11.09 -15.85 25.13
C TYR A 1099 -12.58 -15.49 25.34
N PRO A 1100 -12.94 -14.24 25.70
CA PRO A 1100 -14.33 -13.76 25.70
C PRO A 1100 -15.04 -14.06 24.36
N LEU A 1101 -16.33 -14.43 24.40
CA LEU A 1101 -17.11 -14.84 23.21
C LEU A 1101 -17.08 -13.81 22.06
N SER A 1102 -16.95 -12.52 22.35
CA SER A 1102 -16.82 -11.49 21.32
C SER A 1102 -15.54 -11.56 20.48
N GLU A 1103 -14.46 -12.18 20.98
CA GLU A 1103 -13.22 -12.39 20.21
C GLU A 1103 -13.38 -13.41 19.07
N SER A 1104 -14.45 -14.21 19.03
CA SER A 1104 -14.65 -15.25 18.00
C SER A 1104 -14.67 -14.73 16.56
N LEU A 1105 -15.02 -13.45 16.33
CA LEU A 1105 -15.17 -12.83 15.00
C LEU A 1105 -14.68 -11.37 14.92
N SER A 1106 -13.87 -10.90 15.89
CA SER A 1106 -13.67 -9.45 16.15
C SER A 1106 -12.73 -8.69 15.22
N TRP A 1107 -11.85 -9.36 14.47
CA TRP A 1107 -10.81 -8.69 13.65
C TRP A 1107 -10.99 -8.80 12.12
N GLY A 1108 -12.03 -9.51 11.67
CA GLY A 1108 -12.35 -9.65 10.25
C GLY A 1108 -13.55 -10.54 10.00
N ASP A 1109 -14.11 -10.45 8.78
CA ASP A 1109 -14.89 -11.56 8.24
C ASP A 1109 -13.97 -12.77 7.99
N ILE A 1110 -14.54 -13.98 7.89
CA ILE A 1110 -13.79 -15.18 7.51
C ILE A 1110 -13.34 -15.05 6.05
N GLU A 1111 -12.09 -14.59 5.83
CA GLU A 1111 -11.55 -14.33 4.49
C GLU A 1111 -11.32 -15.66 3.75
N VAL A 1112 -12.22 -15.98 2.82
CA VAL A 1112 -12.19 -17.23 2.04
C VAL A 1112 -11.15 -17.22 0.91
N VAL A 1113 -10.75 -16.04 0.44
CA VAL A 1113 -9.71 -15.83 -0.57
C VAL A 1113 -8.93 -14.54 -0.30
N GLU A 1114 -7.60 -14.61 -0.39
CA GLU A 1114 -6.73 -13.46 -0.16
C GLU A 1114 -6.96 -12.38 -1.23
N SER A 1115 -7.15 -11.14 -0.76
CA SER A 1115 -7.65 -10.00 -1.53
C SER A 1115 -6.62 -9.33 -2.48
N GLU A 1116 -5.90 -10.11 -3.30
CA GLU A 1116 -4.91 -9.59 -4.27
C GLU A 1116 -5.51 -8.76 -5.43
N THR A 1117 -6.80 -8.95 -5.74
CA THR A 1117 -7.49 -8.25 -6.83
C THR A 1117 -8.87 -7.72 -6.43
N GLU A 1118 -9.34 -6.72 -7.18
CA GLU A 1118 -10.68 -6.10 -7.09
C GLU A 1118 -11.79 -7.18 -7.00
N ALA A 1119 -11.71 -8.23 -7.82
CA ALA A 1119 -12.67 -9.35 -7.83
C ALA A 1119 -12.49 -10.36 -6.68
N GLN A 1120 -11.26 -10.60 -6.20
CA GLN A 1120 -11.06 -11.43 -4.99
C GLN A 1120 -11.60 -10.71 -3.75
N PHE A 1121 -11.37 -9.39 -3.63
CA PHE A 1121 -11.90 -8.58 -2.54
C PHE A 1121 -13.43 -8.54 -2.53
N GLU A 1122 -14.07 -8.36 -3.69
CA GLU A 1122 -15.53 -8.42 -3.84
C GLU A 1122 -16.09 -9.81 -3.47
N GLU A 1123 -15.47 -10.89 -3.95
CA GLU A 1123 -15.86 -12.27 -3.63
C GLU A 1123 -15.68 -12.58 -2.13
N SER A 1124 -14.53 -12.24 -1.54
CA SER A 1124 -14.25 -12.47 -0.11
C SER A 1124 -15.19 -11.67 0.79
N SER A 1125 -15.47 -10.41 0.43
CA SER A 1125 -16.45 -9.57 1.16
C SER A 1125 -17.86 -10.15 1.10
N HIS A 1126 -18.29 -10.61 -0.10
CA HIS A 1126 -19.61 -11.22 -0.27
C HIS A 1126 -19.77 -12.51 0.54
N TRP A 1127 -18.77 -13.40 0.50
CA TRP A 1127 -18.83 -14.67 1.21
C TRP A 1127 -18.53 -14.56 2.69
N GLY A 1128 -17.71 -13.62 3.13
CA GLY A 1128 -17.50 -13.30 4.54
C GLY A 1128 -18.81 -12.91 5.23
N PHE A 1129 -19.52 -11.93 4.67
CA PHE A 1129 -20.86 -11.53 5.14
C PHE A 1129 -21.85 -12.70 5.13
N LYS A 1130 -21.85 -13.52 4.07
CA LYS A 1130 -22.71 -14.69 3.97
C LYS A 1130 -22.37 -15.77 5.01
N ILE A 1131 -21.09 -16.01 5.30
CA ILE A 1131 -20.65 -16.94 6.35
C ILE A 1131 -21.07 -16.42 7.72
N ARG A 1132 -20.92 -15.11 8.00
CA ARG A 1132 -21.45 -14.47 9.21
C ARG A 1132 -22.98 -14.67 9.36
N GLN A 1133 -23.75 -14.60 8.27
CA GLN A 1133 -25.18 -14.96 8.31
C GLN A 1133 -25.44 -16.45 8.57
N LEU A 1134 -24.61 -17.35 8.04
CA LEU A 1134 -24.73 -18.80 8.29
C LEU A 1134 -24.36 -19.18 9.72
N ILE A 1135 -23.39 -18.49 10.35
CA ILE A 1135 -23.04 -18.65 11.77
C ILE A 1135 -24.26 -18.32 12.65
N GLN A 1136 -24.93 -17.19 12.40
CA GLN A 1136 -26.17 -16.83 13.11
C GLN A 1136 -27.27 -17.88 12.94
N GLN A 1137 -27.40 -18.47 11.75
CA GLN A 1137 -28.41 -19.50 11.47
C GLN A 1137 -28.10 -20.82 12.19
N GLU A 1138 -26.84 -21.27 12.20
CA GLU A 1138 -26.42 -22.48 12.90
C GLU A 1138 -26.52 -22.34 14.42
N ALA A 1139 -26.11 -21.20 15.00
CA ALA A 1139 -26.28 -20.91 16.43
C ALA A 1139 -27.77 -20.91 16.84
N LYS A 1140 -28.64 -20.25 16.05
CA LYS A 1140 -30.10 -20.27 16.27
C LYS A 1140 -30.69 -21.67 16.17
N LYS A 1141 -30.23 -22.48 15.21
CA LYS A 1141 -30.61 -23.89 15.04
C LYS A 1141 -30.16 -24.78 16.21
N ARG A 1142 -29.12 -24.39 16.96
CA ARG A 1142 -28.70 -25.02 18.23
C ARG A 1142 -29.42 -24.48 19.47
N ASN A 1143 -30.36 -23.55 19.31
CA ASN A 1143 -31.09 -22.87 20.38
C ASN A 1143 -30.20 -22.02 21.30
N TRP A 1144 -29.15 -21.40 20.74
CA TRP A 1144 -28.42 -20.36 21.44
C TRP A 1144 -29.34 -19.19 21.80
N ASP A 1145 -29.11 -18.57 22.97
CA ASP A 1145 -29.79 -17.33 23.34
C ASP A 1145 -29.39 -16.18 22.41
N GLN A 1146 -30.33 -15.28 22.11
CA GLN A 1146 -30.10 -14.17 21.19
C GLN A 1146 -29.01 -13.22 21.73
N THR A 1147 -28.86 -13.06 23.05
CA THR A 1147 -27.79 -12.25 23.66
C THR A 1147 -26.41 -12.84 23.38
N LEU A 1148 -26.28 -14.18 23.36
CA LEU A 1148 -25.00 -14.85 23.04
C LEU A 1148 -24.68 -14.77 21.55
N ILE A 1149 -25.71 -14.83 20.70
CA ILE A 1149 -25.56 -14.62 19.25
C ILE A 1149 -25.14 -13.18 18.96
N ASP A 1150 -25.80 -12.20 19.58
CA ASP A 1150 -25.47 -10.78 19.41
C ASP A 1150 -24.06 -10.47 19.94
N LEU A 1151 -23.64 -11.11 21.04
CA LEU A 1151 -22.29 -10.97 21.61
C LEU A 1151 -21.20 -11.57 20.71
N MET A 1152 -21.45 -12.74 20.10
CA MET A 1152 -20.51 -13.36 19.14
C MET A 1152 -20.42 -12.58 17.81
N MET A 1153 -21.49 -11.87 17.44
CA MET A 1153 -21.64 -11.19 16.15
C MET A 1153 -21.40 -9.68 16.19
N SER A 1154 -20.95 -9.15 17.32
CA SER A 1154 -20.62 -7.73 17.54
C SER A 1154 -19.25 -7.60 18.20
N ASP A 1155 -18.75 -6.37 18.34
CA ASP A 1155 -17.41 -6.11 18.87
C ASP A 1155 -17.25 -6.40 20.38
N GLY A 1156 -18.32 -6.86 21.06
CA GLY A 1156 -18.30 -7.29 22.45
C GLY A 1156 -18.54 -6.20 23.48
N ASN A 1157 -18.03 -6.45 24.70
CA ASN A 1157 -17.96 -5.42 25.73
C ASN A 1157 -17.20 -4.17 25.22
N PRO A 1158 -17.79 -2.96 25.26
CA PRO A 1158 -17.15 -1.75 24.74
C PRO A 1158 -15.77 -1.48 25.32
N GLU A 1159 -15.50 -1.81 26.59
CA GLU A 1159 -14.16 -1.60 27.17
C GLU A 1159 -13.14 -2.65 26.73
N LEU A 1160 -13.58 -3.86 26.34
CA LEU A 1160 -12.72 -4.82 25.66
C LEU A 1160 -12.42 -4.35 24.22
N SER A 1161 -13.40 -3.75 23.54
CA SER A 1161 -13.17 -3.18 22.20
C SER A 1161 -12.25 -1.96 22.24
N ASN A 1162 -12.50 -1.02 23.16
CA ASN A 1162 -11.63 0.14 23.42
C ASN A 1162 -10.21 -0.31 23.78
N ALA A 1163 -10.06 -1.34 24.62
CA ALA A 1163 -8.74 -1.88 24.97
C ALA A 1163 -7.92 -2.33 23.75
N ARG A 1164 -8.56 -2.80 22.66
CA ARG A 1164 -7.89 -3.18 21.41
C ARG A 1164 -7.47 -1.98 20.55
N VAL A 1165 -8.18 -0.85 20.64
CA VAL A 1165 -7.98 0.33 19.78
C VAL A 1165 -7.10 1.40 20.45
N GLU A 1166 -7.33 1.69 21.73
CA GLU A 1166 -6.58 2.68 22.51
C GLU A 1166 -5.09 2.32 22.73
N MET A 1167 -4.65 1.12 22.29
CA MET A 1167 -3.23 0.72 22.26
C MET A 1167 -2.38 1.52 21.27
N ILE A 1168 -3.01 2.22 20.33
CA ILE A 1168 -2.35 2.99 19.27
C ILE A 1168 -2.86 4.44 19.36
N PRO A 1169 -2.01 5.48 19.19
CA PRO A 1169 -2.46 6.86 19.08
C PRO A 1169 -3.53 7.03 17.98
N GLU A 1170 -4.58 7.82 18.25
CA GLU A 1170 -5.90 7.81 17.56
C GLU A 1170 -5.95 8.22 16.06
N GLU A 1171 -4.85 8.17 15.30
CA GLU A 1171 -4.77 8.57 13.88
C GLU A 1171 -4.50 7.40 12.89
N PHE A 1172 -4.82 6.15 13.24
CA PHE A 1172 -4.54 4.95 12.43
C PHE A 1172 -5.78 4.21 11.88
#